data_AF-A0A9P8P2I8-F1
#
_entry.id   AF-A0A9P8P2I8-F1
#
_cell.length_a   1.000
_cell.length_b   1.000
_cell.length_c   1.000
_cell.angle_alpha   90.00
_cell.angle_beta   90.00
_cell.angle_gamma   90.00
#
_symmetry.space_group_name_H-M   'P 1'
#
loop_
_entity.id
_entity.type
_entity.pdbx_description
1 polymer ?
#
loop_
_entity_poly.entity_id
_entity_poly.type
_entity_poly.pdbx_seq_one_letter_code
_entity_poly.pdbx_strand_id
1 'polypeptide(L)'
;MLSTVGVLLGTMFLPHYLLAAQSIISEIDLPDLDFSSFNDNQIGFLGEFDAISIYKYLGESNFTNQNYLQNNLYYTSGTDKQFKTFGEVNGTITEMIQINDELLLLLGDFSKIGEIEVLSPAFFNQTSESFSSLDLNNNITGSVSTAFYDEDETLIYLGGDFTFNKTHGSAIYSMKNHQLNSTVFEGFGSSSKVNTILKLNSRIVFGGKFSTLGLPGLLSQTSNVSNTSIETDQLVSLRHASFSSSNDASVPDFTLSCSTDTNLWSIDDSSSGTFNIELPFTIYPSKIRVYNAIEEQEQISLFRILTSPANGIMNLSYVDPNTNELSYCDAWCPLLNSSSLQDQSTEAIKFHDTSLQITSEYQEFGLVNEIEVTGLTFLALDSYGSSIALSEFQIYESDFSTYANNSYNEPSCSDEVDYSKSELIGEWTSSSDGVFLFSTVDASNGIPDVGINFYPNITYPGNYSILLYTPGCLDDDTCSQRGIVNVTVFDNSTNELLESNLIYQTNEEEKYDSVFYGHMESTPRVELSLYSGISNDNSIVVVGEKISVTVVTIDDIEDKNNTVSINGIFEYSPANFTNFDYSNYTGIDYVGNTTLNTLGSKLSRNSNILLGAYNNSLVVAGEFSSNFGNNLFFYDHSSNQTISVDGGLNGKVNDLKTVDDKLLIAGDFWNTTNNSEINYFSSLKNNELGSVALYNGSWFSFGIDSQNSSRISNLTLNSQEYWVFDNDKWDVNGNSWFSDSYALSFNISSAGKLNDNILFLGSLRISDEITNQGIFVNSSSIGTSNITDDTFLSGNINIGLYINESLSIFGGEFTTVSNITNLVIIEDDQESGIDTINWDTNSSVTQLFVYNEILFIGTAGQEESVIVYDLKNKSLASEQPRSLTSLTSSVKITEFGILYDNYLVVAGEYDAVDNSEVDCSGLCYYNLNTSAWESCISDLSGTINTFKFIDDVIVMGGDIKLNDDSYKVLDYNFTENATVSSSFQDFEKGSVKKLLVVDNSTLGRVIVSGDDFVSAFDGTNWINIGADLENSLITDIQLLELEDSNDLNNQSFFNQNQLLFVSGNLSLQPYGYVSAAYFNSTSWEPYLVATKGKDEASVSSIFMNKDISNLYISGASNSISPVSSSSPTPSSESKERKSKKMDRGFIVLISLALSAGTISFLGAVGALFLFSKKSHDYTPIEPRVNETEMLDTVPPEGLLKHI
;
A
#
# COMPACT_ATOMS: atom_id res chain seq x y z
N MET A 1 -36.71 56.80 43.50
CA MET A 1 -37.77 55.80 43.72
C MET A 1 -37.53 54.65 42.74
N LEU A 2 -37.95 53.43 43.10
CA LEU A 2 -38.16 52.34 42.15
C LEU A 2 -39.20 52.83 41.08
N SER A 3 -39.29 52.32 39.85
CA SER A 3 -39.49 50.90 39.51
C SER A 3 -39.53 50.64 37.99
N THR A 4 -39.12 49.43 37.61
CA THR A 4 -39.69 48.57 36.54
C THR A 4 -39.67 48.96 35.05
N VAL A 5 -38.85 48.16 34.33
CA VAL A 5 -39.17 47.43 33.08
C VAL A 5 -39.26 48.22 31.76
N GLY A 6 -38.14 48.21 31.04
CA GLY A 6 -38.06 48.07 29.58
C GLY A 6 -36.90 47.11 29.29
N VAL A 7 -37.15 45.97 28.64
CA VAL A 7 -36.26 44.80 28.62
C VAL A 7 -35.93 44.38 27.18
N LEU A 8 -34.72 43.82 27.00
CA LEU A 8 -34.23 43.08 25.82
C LEU A 8 -34.01 43.87 24.51
N LEU A 9 -32.78 44.39 24.33
CA LEU A 9 -32.00 44.40 23.07
C LEU A 9 -30.62 45.00 23.36
N GLY A 10 -29.59 44.17 23.51
CA GLY A 10 -28.27 44.65 23.95
C GLY A 10 -27.15 43.61 24.09
N THR A 11 -27.21 42.49 23.36
CA THR A 11 -26.14 41.45 23.35
C THR A 11 -26.08 40.77 21.98
N MET A 12 -25.34 41.36 21.05
CA MET A 12 -24.70 40.67 19.91
C MET A 12 -23.95 41.71 19.07
N PHE A 13 -22.64 41.81 19.30
CA PHE A 13 -21.62 42.15 18.31
C PHE A 13 -20.28 41.74 18.92
N LEU A 14 -19.80 40.54 18.59
CA LEU A 14 -18.44 40.12 18.91
C LEU A 14 -17.45 41.05 18.18
N PRO A 15 -16.25 41.28 18.74
CA PRO A 15 -15.16 41.82 17.93
C PRO A 15 -14.84 40.81 16.82
N HIS A 16 -14.66 41.30 15.59
CA HIS A 16 -14.02 40.49 14.56
C HIS A 16 -12.59 40.21 15.00
N TYR A 17 -12.28 38.94 15.27
CA TYR A 17 -10.90 38.49 15.28
C TYR A 17 -10.37 38.57 13.84
N LEU A 18 -9.26 39.28 13.67
CA LEU A 18 -8.37 39.05 12.54
C LEU A 18 -7.78 37.65 12.72
N LEU A 19 -8.39 36.65 12.08
CA LEU A 19 -7.77 35.35 11.89
C LEU A 19 -6.64 35.51 10.87
N ALA A 20 -5.44 35.76 11.38
CA ALA A 20 -4.24 35.40 10.66
C ALA A 20 -4.17 33.86 10.67
N ALA A 21 -4.45 33.23 9.53
CA ALA A 21 -4.18 31.82 9.35
C ALA A 21 -2.67 31.63 9.27
N GLN A 22 -2.11 30.97 10.28
CA GLN A 22 -0.72 30.55 10.34
C GLN A 22 -0.76 29.09 10.78
N SER A 23 -0.53 28.14 9.85
CA SER A 23 -0.24 26.76 10.24
C SER A 23 1.16 26.77 10.84
N ILE A 24 1.24 26.78 12.16
CA ILE A 24 2.52 26.76 12.88
C ILE A 24 2.37 25.70 13.96
N ILE A 25 2.97 24.54 13.68
CA ILE A 25 3.51 23.68 14.74
C ILE A 25 4.42 24.59 15.56
N SER A 26 4.06 24.81 16.84
CA SER A 26 4.76 25.79 17.66
C SER A 26 6.14 25.25 18.03
N GLU A 27 7.16 25.80 17.38
CA GLU A 27 8.56 25.54 17.71
C GLU A 27 8.87 26.01 19.14
N ILE A 28 9.81 25.33 19.78
CA ILE A 28 10.34 25.63 21.11
C ILE A 28 11.76 26.16 20.93
N ASP A 29 11.99 27.40 21.37
CA ASP A 29 13.32 28.00 21.42
C ASP A 29 14.14 27.32 22.54
N LEU A 30 14.99 26.37 22.15
CA LEU A 30 15.93 25.70 23.04
C LEU A 30 17.01 26.67 23.55
N PRO A 31 17.58 26.44 24.74
CA PRO A 31 18.57 27.33 25.33
C PRO A 31 19.97 27.07 24.75
N ASP A 32 20.71 28.14 24.43
CA ASP A 32 22.13 28.08 24.07
C ASP A 32 22.99 27.79 25.33
N LEU A 33 23.29 26.51 25.58
CA LEU A 33 24.02 26.05 26.76
C LEU A 33 25.55 26.15 26.57
N ASP A 34 26.25 26.76 27.52
CA ASP A 34 27.72 26.80 27.54
C ASP A 34 28.28 25.50 28.12
N PHE A 35 28.76 24.64 27.22
CA PHE A 35 29.41 23.38 27.59
C PHE A 35 30.95 23.47 27.68
N SER A 36 31.56 24.65 27.52
CA SER A 36 33.03 24.82 27.48
C SER A 36 33.78 24.48 28.77
N SER A 37 33.05 24.26 29.88
CA SER A 37 33.60 23.80 31.17
C SER A 37 33.53 22.27 31.37
N PHE A 38 32.95 21.53 30.42
CA PHE A 38 32.78 20.08 30.45
C PHE A 38 33.81 19.39 29.54
N ASN A 39 34.20 18.16 29.88
CA ASN A 39 35.08 17.38 29.01
C ASN A 39 34.42 17.17 27.64
N ASP A 40 35.20 17.31 26.57
CA ASP A 40 34.75 17.29 25.17
C ASP A 40 33.57 18.24 24.81
N ASN A 41 33.26 19.21 25.68
CA ASN A 41 32.09 20.08 25.60
C ASN A 41 30.74 19.32 25.55
N GLN A 42 30.61 18.24 26.32
CA GLN A 42 29.40 17.41 26.37
C GLN A 42 28.97 17.04 27.79
N ILE A 43 27.66 16.91 28.00
CA ILE A 43 27.04 16.35 29.21
C ILE A 43 26.46 14.97 28.91
N GLY A 44 26.34 14.09 29.89
CA GLY A 44 25.69 12.79 29.74
C GLY A 44 24.27 12.79 30.32
N PHE A 45 23.32 12.18 29.62
CA PHE A 45 22.04 11.76 30.21
C PHE A 45 22.08 10.25 30.44
N LEU A 46 21.84 9.83 31.68
CA LEU A 46 21.94 8.43 32.11
C LEU A 46 20.55 7.91 32.50
N GLY A 47 20.19 6.68 32.15
CA GLY A 47 18.90 6.12 32.52
C GLY A 47 18.62 4.72 31.98
N GLU A 48 17.35 4.43 31.74
CA GLU A 48 16.92 3.17 31.13
C GLU A 48 16.08 3.45 29.87
N PHE A 49 16.75 3.80 28.78
CA PHE A 49 16.13 4.17 27.50
C PHE A 49 16.93 3.68 26.28
N ASP A 50 16.17 3.37 25.21
CA ASP A 50 16.64 2.81 23.93
C ASP A 50 16.74 3.89 22.83
N ALA A 51 16.10 5.04 23.01
CA ALA A 51 16.16 6.19 22.11
C ALA A 51 15.85 7.51 22.81
N ILE A 52 16.33 8.61 22.23
CA ILE A 52 15.98 9.97 22.67
C ILE A 52 15.62 10.89 21.50
N SER A 53 14.90 11.97 21.84
CA SER A 53 14.65 13.11 20.97
C SER A 53 14.81 14.41 21.77
N ILE A 54 15.39 15.42 21.13
CA ILE A 54 15.32 16.79 21.65
C ILE A 54 13.94 17.37 21.34
N TYR A 55 13.33 18.04 22.31
CA TYR A 55 11.98 18.59 22.19
C TYR A 55 12.02 19.94 21.45
N LYS A 56 11.68 19.92 20.16
CA LYS A 56 11.75 21.04 19.22
C LYS A 56 10.39 21.69 19.00
N TYR A 57 9.27 20.99 19.23
CA TYR A 57 7.94 21.54 18.99
C TYR A 57 6.82 20.97 19.87
N LEU A 58 5.78 21.77 20.08
CA LEU A 58 4.61 21.40 20.90
C LEU A 58 3.93 20.12 20.40
N GLY A 59 3.95 19.08 21.24
CA GLY A 59 3.33 17.78 21.00
C GLY A 59 4.28 16.71 20.45
N GLU A 60 5.59 16.98 20.31
CA GLU A 60 6.58 16.03 19.77
C GLU A 60 6.64 14.69 20.54
N SER A 61 6.43 14.72 21.85
CA SER A 61 6.38 13.53 22.71
C SER A 61 5.37 12.47 22.23
N ASN A 62 4.26 12.90 21.60
CA ASN A 62 3.21 12.01 21.08
C ASN A 62 3.68 11.11 19.91
N PHE A 63 4.86 11.36 19.35
CA PHE A 63 5.45 10.57 18.26
C PHE A 63 6.68 9.78 18.70
N THR A 64 7.11 9.90 19.95
CA THR A 64 8.29 9.17 20.46
C THR A 64 7.93 7.82 21.07
N ASN A 65 6.76 7.70 21.73
CA ASN A 65 6.29 6.44 22.31
C ASN A 65 5.29 5.71 21.38
N GLN A 66 5.07 4.41 21.63
CA GLN A 66 4.24 3.52 20.80
C GLN A 66 2.97 3.01 21.50
N ASN A 67 2.60 3.59 22.65
CA ASN A 67 1.38 3.21 23.37
C ASN A 67 0.08 3.46 22.56
N TYR A 68 0.19 4.16 21.44
CA TYR A 68 -0.90 4.46 20.51
C TYR A 68 -0.54 4.16 19.05
N LEU A 69 -0.22 2.89 18.73
CA LEU A 69 -0.36 2.36 17.35
C LEU A 69 -1.85 2.24 16.96
N GLN A 70 -2.58 3.35 17.10
CA GLN A 70 -3.95 3.53 16.65
C GLN A 70 -3.95 3.98 15.19
N ASN A 71 -5.09 3.82 14.51
CA ASN A 71 -5.30 4.28 13.14
C ASN A 71 -5.51 5.80 13.10
N ASN A 72 -4.44 6.55 13.35
CA ASN A 72 -4.45 8.00 13.54
C ASN A 72 -4.17 8.73 12.23
N LEU A 73 -4.80 9.90 12.06
CA LEU A 73 -4.51 10.80 10.95
C LEU A 73 -3.38 11.75 11.34
N TYR A 74 -2.22 11.56 10.72
CA TYR A 74 -1.01 12.36 10.90
C TYR A 74 -0.85 13.39 9.79
N TYR A 75 -0.17 14.48 10.11
CA TYR A 75 0.17 15.57 9.21
C TYR A 75 1.64 15.98 9.42
N THR A 76 2.42 16.05 8.35
CA THR A 76 3.79 16.60 8.37
C THR A 76 3.78 18.07 7.99
N SER A 77 4.69 18.86 8.57
CA SER A 77 4.89 20.26 8.22
C SER A 77 6.27 20.48 7.61
N GLY A 78 6.31 21.12 6.43
CA GLY A 78 7.50 21.74 5.83
C GLY A 78 8.59 20.78 5.34
N THR A 79 9.32 20.11 6.24
CA THR A 79 10.52 19.30 5.90
C THR A 79 10.38 17.81 6.21
N ASP A 80 9.15 17.32 6.40
CA ASP A 80 8.84 15.95 6.85
C ASP A 80 9.56 15.54 8.17
N LYS A 81 9.77 16.52 9.07
CA LYS A 81 10.42 16.37 10.38
C LYS A 81 9.59 16.85 11.57
N GLN A 82 8.54 17.63 11.32
CA GLN A 82 7.61 18.11 12.34
C GLN A 82 6.26 17.45 12.08
N PHE A 83 5.71 16.81 13.11
CA PHE A 83 4.50 15.98 13.01
C PHE A 83 3.38 16.51 13.90
N LYS A 84 2.16 16.36 13.41
CA LYS A 84 0.91 16.63 14.13
C LYS A 84 -0.02 15.44 13.96
N THR A 85 -0.86 15.17 14.96
CA THR A 85 -1.97 14.20 14.85
C THR A 85 -3.30 14.93 14.99
N PHE A 86 -4.27 14.55 14.17
CA PHE A 86 -5.67 14.96 14.29
C PHE A 86 -6.52 13.94 15.08
N GLY A 87 -5.91 12.84 15.51
CA GLY A 87 -6.54 11.77 16.29
C GLY A 87 -7.00 10.56 15.45
N GLU A 88 -7.65 9.62 16.12
CA GLU A 88 -8.06 8.32 15.56
C GLU A 88 -9.20 8.47 14.54
N VAL A 89 -9.09 7.79 13.41
CA VAL A 89 -10.15 7.75 12.38
C VAL A 89 -11.02 6.52 12.61
N ASN A 90 -12.33 6.72 12.78
CA ASN A 90 -13.28 5.65 13.13
C ASN A 90 -13.74 4.80 11.92
N GLY A 91 -12.79 4.36 11.10
CA GLY A 91 -13.07 3.64 9.87
C GLY A 91 -11.81 3.53 9.00
N THR A 92 -11.98 3.65 7.69
CA THR A 92 -10.88 3.59 6.72
C THR A 92 -10.88 4.80 5.80
N ILE A 93 -9.71 5.39 5.60
CA ILE A 93 -9.44 6.23 4.42
C ILE A 93 -8.79 5.31 3.38
N THR A 94 -9.34 5.27 2.17
CA THR A 94 -8.80 4.46 1.07
C THR A 94 -7.85 5.29 0.22
N GLU A 95 -8.23 6.52 -0.10
CA GLU A 95 -7.49 7.40 -1.01
C GLU A 95 -7.51 8.85 -0.50
N MET A 96 -6.41 9.57 -0.73
CA MET A 96 -6.26 11.00 -0.43
C MET A 96 -5.82 11.71 -1.71
N ILE A 97 -6.69 12.55 -2.28
CA ILE A 97 -6.49 13.17 -3.60
C ILE A 97 -6.28 14.67 -3.44
N GLN A 98 -5.20 15.20 -4.01
CA GLN A 98 -4.96 16.65 -4.06
C GLN A 98 -5.94 17.32 -5.03
N ILE A 99 -6.65 18.34 -4.57
CA ILE A 99 -7.59 19.15 -5.39
C ILE A 99 -6.96 20.49 -5.78
N ASN A 100 -6.07 21.04 -4.94
CA ASN A 100 -5.22 22.19 -5.21
C ASN A 100 -4.14 22.28 -4.11
N ASP A 101 -3.38 23.37 -4.07
CA ASP A 101 -2.28 23.60 -3.12
C ASP A 101 -2.70 23.66 -1.63
N GLU A 102 -3.99 23.82 -1.31
CA GLU A 102 -4.51 23.93 0.07
C GLU A 102 -5.51 22.83 0.46
N LEU A 103 -6.00 22.02 -0.49
CA LEU A 103 -7.17 21.16 -0.31
C LEU A 103 -6.92 19.70 -0.71
N LEU A 104 -7.07 18.78 0.25
CA LEU A 104 -7.11 17.33 0.03
C LEU A 104 -8.57 16.82 0.12
N LEU A 105 -8.93 15.89 -0.75
CA LEU A 105 -10.15 15.09 -0.68
C LEU A 105 -9.82 13.73 -0.07
N LEU A 106 -10.51 13.37 1.01
CA LEU A 106 -10.38 12.12 1.76
C LEU A 106 -11.55 11.20 1.41
N LEU A 107 -11.23 10.00 0.92
CA LEU A 107 -12.18 8.98 0.48
C LEU A 107 -12.12 7.74 1.38
N GLY A 108 -13.19 6.96 1.42
CA GLY A 108 -13.28 5.70 2.17
C GLY A 108 -14.61 5.56 2.90
N ASP A 109 -14.58 4.99 4.09
CA ASP A 109 -15.73 4.78 4.98
C ASP A 109 -15.33 5.17 6.40
N PHE A 110 -15.71 6.39 6.81
CA PHE A 110 -15.44 6.97 8.13
C PHE A 110 -16.49 8.05 8.46
N SER A 111 -16.66 8.34 9.76
CA SER A 111 -17.64 9.31 10.28
C SER A 111 -17.11 10.25 11.37
N LYS A 112 -15.87 10.06 11.83
CA LYS A 112 -15.18 10.85 12.85
C LYS A 112 -13.66 10.81 12.63
N ILE A 113 -13.00 11.95 12.82
CA ILE A 113 -11.54 12.09 12.86
C ILE A 113 -11.19 12.74 14.20
N GLY A 114 -10.55 12.00 15.10
CA GLY A 114 -10.31 12.42 16.48
C GLY A 114 -11.62 12.74 17.20
N GLU A 115 -11.82 14.01 17.57
CA GLU A 115 -13.07 14.50 18.17
C GLU A 115 -14.01 15.22 17.19
N ILE A 116 -13.67 15.26 15.90
CA ILE A 116 -14.44 15.95 14.86
C ILE A 116 -15.37 14.96 14.16
N GLU A 117 -16.69 15.15 14.28
CA GLU A 117 -17.69 14.43 13.45
C GLU A 117 -17.62 14.94 12.01
N VAL A 118 -17.18 14.08 11.09
CA VAL A 118 -17.05 14.39 9.65
C VAL A 118 -17.24 13.12 8.83
N LEU A 119 -18.09 13.19 7.81
CA LEU A 119 -18.53 12.04 7.01
C LEU A 119 -17.70 11.96 5.72
N SER A 120 -17.33 10.74 5.33
CA SER A 120 -16.78 10.46 3.99
C SER A 120 -17.83 10.71 2.89
N PRO A 121 -17.46 11.28 1.72
CA PRO A 121 -16.18 11.93 1.42
C PRO A 121 -16.01 13.25 2.17
N ALA A 122 -14.79 13.61 2.56
CA ALA A 122 -14.50 14.84 3.29
C ALA A 122 -13.35 15.63 2.65
N PHE A 123 -13.40 16.96 2.72
CA PHE A 123 -12.24 17.81 2.44
C PHE A 123 -11.45 18.12 3.71
N PHE A 124 -10.12 18.09 3.60
CA PHE A 124 -9.19 18.70 4.54
C PHE A 124 -8.59 19.96 3.92
N ASN A 125 -8.74 21.12 4.56
CA ASN A 125 -8.05 22.35 4.19
C ASN A 125 -6.83 22.56 5.10
N GLN A 126 -5.66 22.73 4.50
CA GLN A 126 -4.39 22.92 5.21
C GLN A 126 -4.33 24.27 5.93
N THR A 127 -4.69 25.36 5.25
CA THR A 127 -4.60 26.74 5.76
C THR A 127 -5.42 26.97 7.04
N SER A 128 -6.59 26.34 7.14
CA SER A 128 -7.46 26.38 8.34
C SER A 128 -7.43 25.11 9.20
N GLU A 129 -6.62 24.12 8.83
CA GLU A 129 -6.50 22.79 9.46
C GLU A 129 -7.86 22.13 9.78
N SER A 130 -8.83 22.30 8.87
CA SER A 130 -10.24 21.99 9.13
C SER A 130 -10.81 20.96 8.17
N PHE A 131 -11.59 20.03 8.72
CA PHE A 131 -12.32 19.02 7.96
C PHE A 131 -13.76 19.49 7.65
N SER A 132 -14.28 19.11 6.48
CA SER A 132 -15.66 19.38 6.08
C SER A 132 -16.21 18.28 5.18
N SER A 133 -17.38 17.73 5.52
CA SER A 133 -18.05 16.70 4.71
C SER A 133 -18.49 17.26 3.36
N LEU A 134 -18.23 16.52 2.28
CA LEU A 134 -18.72 16.83 0.94
C LEU A 134 -20.24 16.60 0.86
N ASP A 135 -20.74 15.53 1.51
CA ASP A 135 -22.17 15.23 1.64
C ASP A 135 -22.74 15.69 2.99
N LEU A 136 -23.08 16.99 3.05
CA LEU A 136 -23.64 17.64 4.24
C LEU A 136 -25.00 17.08 4.72
N ASN A 137 -25.69 16.26 3.90
CA ASN A 137 -27.02 15.74 4.21
C ASN A 137 -27.02 14.22 4.46
N ASN A 138 -25.89 13.53 4.32
CA ASN A 138 -25.76 12.07 4.43
C ASN A 138 -26.75 11.32 3.50
N ASN A 139 -26.76 11.73 2.23
CA ASN A 139 -27.52 11.13 1.13
C ASN A 139 -26.78 9.95 0.47
N ILE A 140 -25.46 9.87 0.61
CA ILE A 140 -24.64 8.72 0.20
C ILE A 140 -24.83 7.60 1.22
N THR A 141 -25.03 6.37 0.76
CA THR A 141 -25.05 5.17 1.62
C THR A 141 -24.16 4.10 0.99
N GLY A 142 -23.06 3.76 1.68
CA GLY A 142 -21.99 2.89 1.20
C GLY A 142 -20.63 3.62 1.23
N SER A 143 -19.62 3.04 0.60
CA SER A 143 -18.25 3.59 0.59
C SER A 143 -17.90 4.22 -0.76
N VAL A 144 -17.40 5.46 -0.72
CA VAL A 144 -16.78 6.13 -1.87
C VAL A 144 -15.28 5.84 -1.79
N SER A 145 -14.76 5.00 -2.68
CA SER A 145 -13.38 4.51 -2.59
C SER A 145 -12.40 5.14 -3.57
N THR A 146 -12.89 5.83 -4.61
CA THR A 146 -12.08 6.52 -5.63
C THR A 146 -12.75 7.82 -6.11
N ALA A 147 -11.95 8.76 -6.62
CA ALA A 147 -12.48 9.92 -7.34
C ALA A 147 -11.52 10.42 -8.42
N PHE A 148 -12.06 11.24 -9.32
CA PHE A 148 -11.27 12.00 -10.29
C PHE A 148 -11.69 13.46 -10.27
N TYR A 149 -10.74 14.38 -10.11
CA TYR A 149 -10.97 15.82 -10.20
C TYR A 149 -10.68 16.33 -11.61
N ASP A 150 -11.73 16.80 -12.30
CA ASP A 150 -11.60 17.51 -13.56
C ASP A 150 -11.42 19.01 -13.30
N GLU A 151 -10.18 19.49 -13.40
CA GLU A 151 -9.82 20.90 -13.23
C GLU A 151 -10.52 21.83 -14.24
N ASP A 152 -10.67 21.41 -15.51
CA ASP A 152 -11.23 22.23 -16.59
C ASP A 152 -12.68 22.63 -16.27
N GLU A 153 -13.47 21.63 -15.87
CA GLU A 153 -14.90 21.81 -15.54
C GLU A 153 -15.14 22.09 -14.05
N THR A 154 -14.12 21.93 -13.20
CA THR A 154 -14.16 22.01 -11.73
C THR A 154 -15.18 21.03 -11.10
N LEU A 155 -15.16 19.79 -11.59
CA LEU A 155 -16.06 18.70 -11.17
C LEU A 155 -15.25 17.58 -10.53
N ILE A 156 -15.76 17.01 -9.44
CA ILE A 156 -15.21 15.79 -8.85
C ILE A 156 -16.15 14.64 -9.20
N TYR A 157 -15.67 13.68 -9.97
CA TYR A 157 -16.35 12.41 -10.24
C TYR A 157 -16.05 11.45 -9.11
N LEU A 158 -17.07 10.97 -8.40
CA LEU A 158 -16.94 10.03 -7.29
C LEU A 158 -17.24 8.60 -7.77
N GLY A 159 -16.52 7.63 -7.23
CA GLY A 159 -16.67 6.21 -7.50
C GLY A 159 -16.54 5.34 -6.25
N GLY A 160 -17.25 4.22 -6.20
CA GLY A 160 -17.14 3.26 -5.10
C GLY A 160 -18.23 2.20 -5.12
N ASP A 161 -18.53 1.65 -3.95
CA ASP A 161 -19.67 0.77 -3.68
C ASP A 161 -20.66 1.53 -2.77
N PHE A 162 -21.45 2.40 -3.41
CA PHE A 162 -22.40 3.26 -2.70
C PHE A 162 -23.66 3.52 -3.53
N THR A 163 -24.69 4.02 -2.86
CA THR A 163 -25.93 4.49 -3.45
C THR A 163 -26.17 5.96 -3.14
N PHE A 164 -26.70 6.70 -4.11
CA PHE A 164 -27.03 8.12 -3.98
C PHE A 164 -28.20 8.45 -4.90
N ASN A 165 -29.30 9.05 -4.41
CA ASN A 165 -30.48 9.39 -5.23
C ASN A 165 -31.06 8.21 -6.09
N LYS A 166 -30.88 6.96 -5.66
CA LYS A 166 -31.18 5.70 -6.38
C LYS A 166 -30.21 5.31 -7.51
N THR A 167 -29.18 6.12 -7.77
CA THR A 167 -28.00 5.74 -8.56
C THR A 167 -27.08 4.83 -7.75
N HIS A 168 -26.26 4.04 -8.44
CA HIS A 168 -25.28 3.15 -7.81
C HIS A 168 -23.87 3.45 -8.34
N GLY A 169 -22.87 3.35 -7.48
CA GLY A 169 -21.45 3.33 -7.82
C GLY A 169 -20.81 4.64 -8.29
N SER A 170 -21.58 5.67 -8.68
CA SER A 170 -21.00 6.96 -9.09
C SER A 170 -21.92 8.18 -8.90
N ALA A 171 -21.30 9.34 -8.60
CA ALA A 171 -21.93 10.64 -8.45
C ALA A 171 -20.95 11.76 -8.88
N ILE A 172 -21.43 13.01 -9.02
CA ILE A 172 -20.59 14.18 -9.39
C ILE A 172 -20.80 15.30 -8.37
N TYR A 173 -19.70 15.83 -7.83
CA TYR A 173 -19.71 17.04 -7.02
C TYR A 173 -19.23 18.25 -7.83
N SER A 174 -19.98 19.35 -7.80
CA SER A 174 -19.61 20.61 -8.45
C SER A 174 -18.93 21.56 -7.45
N MET A 175 -17.65 21.84 -7.65
CA MET A 175 -16.91 22.80 -6.83
C MET A 175 -17.45 24.24 -6.99
N LYS A 176 -18.00 24.59 -8.16
CA LYS A 176 -18.63 25.90 -8.44
C LYS A 176 -19.92 26.13 -7.64
N ASN A 177 -20.74 25.09 -7.47
CA ASN A 177 -22.08 25.19 -6.87
C ASN A 177 -22.16 24.63 -5.45
N HIS A 178 -21.10 23.96 -4.97
CA HIS A 178 -21.05 23.19 -3.72
C HIS A 178 -22.19 22.17 -3.60
N GLN A 179 -22.46 21.43 -4.68
CA GLN A 179 -23.58 20.51 -4.78
C GLN A 179 -23.16 19.15 -5.33
N LEU A 180 -23.63 18.11 -4.65
CA LEU A 180 -23.56 16.71 -5.08
C LEU A 180 -24.78 16.39 -5.96
N ASN A 181 -24.55 15.86 -7.16
CA ASN A 181 -25.54 15.52 -8.17
C ASN A 181 -25.33 14.09 -8.68
N SER A 182 -26.37 13.47 -9.24
CA SER A 182 -26.24 12.23 -9.99
C SER A 182 -25.32 12.43 -11.20
N THR A 183 -24.68 11.36 -11.70
CA THR A 183 -24.15 11.41 -13.06
C THR A 183 -25.29 11.53 -14.07
N VAL A 184 -25.03 12.07 -15.26
CA VAL A 184 -26.09 12.27 -16.29
C VAL A 184 -26.68 10.93 -16.77
N PHE A 185 -25.96 9.83 -16.56
CA PHE A 185 -26.37 8.47 -16.87
C PHE A 185 -26.93 7.70 -15.64
N GLU A 186 -27.19 8.40 -14.52
CA GLU A 186 -27.72 7.91 -13.24
C GLU A 186 -26.92 6.76 -12.61
N GLY A 187 -25.58 6.81 -12.74
CA GLY A 187 -24.66 5.82 -12.20
C GLY A 187 -24.71 4.48 -12.95
N PHE A 188 -24.48 3.37 -12.24
CA PHE A 188 -24.43 2.02 -12.81
C PHE A 188 -25.57 1.13 -12.28
N GLY A 189 -25.64 -0.11 -12.77
CA GLY A 189 -26.63 -1.10 -12.34
C GLY A 189 -26.55 -1.47 -10.84
N SER A 190 -27.57 -2.14 -10.31
CA SER A 190 -27.56 -2.61 -8.92
C SER A 190 -26.37 -3.54 -8.64
N SER A 191 -25.73 -3.39 -7.47
CA SER A 191 -24.50 -4.11 -7.08
C SER A 191 -23.26 -3.76 -7.92
N SER A 192 -23.25 -2.61 -8.59
CA SER A 192 -22.06 -2.07 -9.23
C SER A 192 -21.04 -1.53 -8.23
N LYS A 193 -19.75 -1.71 -8.52
CA LYS A 193 -18.65 -1.01 -7.84
C LYS A 193 -17.78 -0.29 -8.87
N VAL A 194 -17.40 0.96 -8.61
CA VAL A 194 -16.34 1.66 -9.37
C VAL A 194 -15.06 1.63 -8.54
N ASN A 195 -13.97 1.11 -9.10
CA ASN A 195 -12.67 1.04 -8.43
C ASN A 195 -11.73 2.17 -8.86
N THR A 196 -11.83 2.66 -10.10
CA THR A 196 -10.98 3.75 -10.60
C THR A 196 -11.73 4.65 -11.57
N ILE A 197 -11.38 5.94 -11.58
CA ILE A 197 -11.85 6.92 -12.57
C ILE A 197 -10.63 7.67 -13.11
N LEU A 198 -10.48 7.75 -14.42
CA LEU A 198 -9.38 8.47 -15.10
C LEU A 198 -9.92 9.36 -16.22
N LYS A 199 -9.13 10.34 -16.66
CA LYS A 199 -9.42 11.16 -17.85
C LYS A 199 -8.46 10.83 -18.99
N LEU A 200 -9.01 10.48 -20.14
CA LEU A 200 -8.30 10.22 -21.39
C LEU A 200 -8.70 11.29 -22.40
N ASN A 201 -7.81 12.25 -22.66
CA ASN A 201 -8.09 13.49 -23.38
C ASN A 201 -9.28 14.26 -22.76
N SER A 202 -10.41 14.36 -23.48
CA SER A 202 -11.64 15.04 -23.05
C SER A 202 -12.76 14.06 -22.65
N ARG A 203 -12.40 12.83 -22.25
CA ARG A 203 -13.33 11.75 -21.90
C ARG A 203 -12.94 11.17 -20.55
N ILE A 204 -13.93 10.81 -19.75
CA ILE A 204 -13.76 10.16 -18.46
C ILE A 204 -13.97 8.66 -18.64
N VAL A 205 -13.06 7.84 -18.13
CA VAL A 205 -13.12 6.38 -18.20
C VAL A 205 -13.30 5.82 -16.80
N PHE A 206 -14.35 5.03 -16.63
CA PHE A 206 -14.66 4.33 -15.38
C PHE A 206 -14.19 2.89 -15.47
N GLY A 207 -13.46 2.44 -14.45
CA GLY A 207 -13.04 1.06 -14.24
C GLY A 207 -13.70 0.47 -12.99
N GLY A 208 -14.27 -0.72 -13.09
CA GLY A 208 -14.93 -1.35 -11.95
C GLY A 208 -15.57 -2.70 -12.26
N LYS A 209 -16.61 -3.01 -11.48
CA LYS A 209 -17.48 -4.17 -11.64
C LYS A 209 -18.89 -3.68 -11.93
N PHE A 210 -19.25 -3.64 -13.21
CA PHE A 210 -20.58 -3.28 -13.70
C PHE A 210 -20.77 -3.78 -15.14
N SER A 211 -22.02 -3.98 -15.56
CA SER A 211 -22.38 -4.40 -16.93
C SER A 211 -23.51 -3.58 -17.56
N THR A 212 -24.01 -2.56 -16.85
CA THR A 212 -25.06 -1.65 -17.34
C THR A 212 -24.98 -0.31 -16.61
N LEU A 213 -25.54 0.73 -17.24
CA LEU A 213 -25.76 2.06 -16.66
C LEU A 213 -27.08 2.09 -15.84
N GLY A 214 -27.22 3.10 -14.98
CA GLY A 214 -28.46 3.38 -14.24
C GLY A 214 -29.61 3.85 -15.15
N LEU A 215 -29.27 4.36 -16.34
CA LEU A 215 -30.18 4.49 -17.49
C LEU A 215 -29.80 3.48 -18.59
N PRO A 216 -30.25 2.21 -18.53
CA PRO A 216 -29.90 1.18 -19.53
C PRO A 216 -30.27 1.56 -20.97
N GLY A 217 -31.31 2.40 -21.14
CA GLY A 217 -31.72 2.90 -22.46
C GLY A 217 -30.63 3.68 -23.20
N LEU A 218 -29.65 4.28 -22.49
CA LEU A 218 -28.50 4.94 -23.11
C LEU A 218 -27.55 3.97 -23.83
N LEU A 219 -27.58 2.68 -23.48
CA LEU A 219 -26.82 1.64 -24.16
C LEU A 219 -27.56 1.09 -25.38
N SER A 220 -28.84 1.41 -25.59
CA SER A 220 -29.64 0.88 -26.70
C SER A 220 -29.74 1.88 -27.85
N GLN A 221 -29.10 1.58 -28.97
CA GLN A 221 -29.32 2.28 -30.23
C GLN A 221 -30.46 1.58 -31.00
N THR A 222 -31.32 2.34 -31.69
CA THR A 222 -32.46 1.77 -32.44
C THR A 222 -32.30 2.01 -33.93
N SER A 223 -31.54 1.13 -34.60
CA SER A 223 -31.64 0.95 -36.06
C SER A 223 -32.48 -0.29 -36.35
N ASN A 224 -33.25 -0.29 -37.44
CA ASN A 224 -33.97 -1.49 -37.89
C ASN A 224 -32.96 -2.59 -38.22
N VAL A 225 -32.85 -3.60 -37.34
CA VAL A 225 -32.09 -4.81 -37.59
C VAL A 225 -32.94 -5.69 -38.51
N SER A 226 -32.31 -6.20 -39.58
CA SER A 226 -32.84 -7.39 -40.25
C SER A 226 -32.22 -8.56 -39.51
N ASN A 227 -33.05 -9.38 -38.84
CA ASN A 227 -32.58 -10.51 -38.05
C ASN A 227 -31.69 -11.41 -38.91
N THR A 228 -30.42 -11.52 -38.56
CA THR A 228 -29.50 -12.53 -39.09
C THR A 228 -29.28 -13.56 -38.00
N SER A 229 -30.21 -14.52 -37.90
CA SER A 229 -29.97 -15.77 -37.17
C SER A 229 -28.80 -16.49 -37.83
N ILE A 230 -27.76 -16.77 -37.07
CA ILE A 230 -26.57 -17.45 -37.55
C ILE A 230 -26.82 -18.96 -37.41
N GLU A 231 -27.02 -19.63 -38.54
CA GLU A 231 -27.19 -21.09 -38.62
C GLU A 231 -25.86 -21.70 -39.07
N THR A 232 -25.05 -22.10 -38.10
CA THR A 232 -23.70 -22.70 -38.24
C THR A 232 -23.73 -24.19 -38.56
N ASP A 233 -24.78 -24.90 -38.16
CA ASP A 233 -24.94 -26.33 -38.47
C ASP A 233 -25.06 -26.57 -39.99
N GLN A 234 -24.69 -27.78 -40.44
CA GLN A 234 -25.04 -28.26 -41.77
C GLN A 234 -26.23 -29.21 -41.71
N LEU A 235 -27.06 -29.20 -42.77
CA LEU A 235 -28.17 -30.13 -42.94
C LEU A 235 -27.64 -31.52 -43.32
N VAL A 236 -28.01 -32.55 -42.57
CA VAL A 236 -27.65 -33.95 -42.88
C VAL A 236 -28.43 -34.43 -44.11
N SER A 237 -27.73 -34.99 -45.10
CA SER A 237 -28.39 -35.60 -46.26
C SER A 237 -29.12 -36.89 -45.86
N LEU A 238 -30.42 -36.90 -46.10
CA LEU A 238 -31.29 -38.07 -45.90
C LEU A 238 -31.54 -38.86 -47.19
N ARG A 239 -30.91 -38.44 -48.31
CA ARG A 239 -31.17 -38.97 -49.66
C ARG A 239 -30.90 -40.47 -49.83
N HIS A 240 -30.01 -41.02 -49.00
CA HIS A 240 -29.66 -42.44 -48.99
C HIS A 240 -30.04 -43.13 -47.67
N ALA A 241 -30.88 -42.51 -46.84
CA ALA A 241 -31.41 -43.10 -45.62
C ALA A 241 -32.50 -44.15 -45.92
N SER A 242 -32.60 -45.19 -45.10
CA SER A 242 -33.71 -46.15 -45.13
C SER A 242 -34.78 -45.76 -44.11
N PHE A 243 -36.02 -45.68 -44.57
CA PHE A 243 -37.17 -45.27 -43.78
C PHE A 243 -38.11 -46.45 -43.49
N SER A 244 -38.67 -46.52 -42.28
CA SER A 244 -39.71 -47.49 -41.95
C SER A 244 -40.73 -46.94 -40.94
N SER A 245 -41.94 -47.49 -40.92
CA SER A 245 -43.04 -47.02 -40.07
C SER A 245 -43.78 -48.18 -39.41
N SER A 246 -44.43 -47.92 -38.28
CA SER A 246 -45.19 -48.93 -37.50
C SER A 246 -46.40 -49.52 -38.24
N ASN A 247 -46.92 -48.84 -39.27
CA ASN A 247 -47.93 -49.36 -40.19
C ASN A 247 -47.33 -49.43 -41.62
N ASP A 248 -47.12 -50.65 -42.11
CA ASP A 248 -46.41 -51.00 -43.36
C ASP A 248 -47.22 -50.71 -44.65
N ALA A 249 -47.95 -49.60 -44.66
CA ALA A 249 -48.78 -49.15 -45.77
C ALA A 249 -48.13 -47.95 -46.46
N SER A 250 -47.19 -48.24 -47.37
CA SER A 250 -46.50 -47.28 -48.25
C SER A 250 -45.87 -46.08 -47.53
N VAL A 251 -44.66 -46.28 -46.99
CA VAL A 251 -43.66 -45.21 -46.91
C VAL A 251 -43.10 -45.03 -48.34
N PRO A 252 -43.32 -43.90 -49.03
CA PRO A 252 -42.68 -43.65 -50.33
C PRO A 252 -41.24 -43.20 -50.10
N ASP A 253 -40.30 -43.64 -50.96
CA ASP A 253 -38.84 -43.53 -50.79
C ASP A 253 -38.25 -42.08 -50.74
N PHE A 254 -39.05 -41.04 -50.53
CA PHE A 254 -38.57 -39.64 -50.61
C PHE A 254 -39.44 -38.59 -49.87
N THR A 255 -40.29 -38.95 -48.91
CA THR A 255 -41.36 -38.00 -48.49
C THR A 255 -40.94 -36.87 -47.55
N LEU A 256 -40.09 -37.08 -46.55
CA LEU A 256 -39.90 -36.11 -45.45
C LEU A 256 -38.76 -35.11 -45.60
N SER A 257 -38.07 -35.07 -46.75
CA SER A 257 -36.84 -34.28 -46.88
C SER A 257 -36.96 -33.06 -47.79
N CYS A 258 -38.06 -32.91 -48.55
CA CYS A 258 -38.27 -31.79 -49.47
C CYS A 258 -39.74 -31.34 -49.47
N SER A 259 -39.98 -30.10 -49.02
CA SER A 259 -41.30 -29.48 -48.92
C SER A 259 -42.08 -29.47 -50.24
N THR A 260 -42.96 -30.46 -50.41
CA THR A 260 -43.95 -30.54 -51.49
C THR A 260 -45.25 -31.13 -50.95
N ASP A 261 -46.39 -30.48 -51.22
CA ASP A 261 -47.72 -30.77 -50.63
C ASP A 261 -48.25 -32.22 -50.82
N THR A 262 -47.53 -33.09 -51.55
CA THR A 262 -47.94 -34.46 -51.87
C THR A 262 -47.29 -35.54 -51.00
N ASN A 263 -46.38 -35.16 -50.11
CA ASN A 263 -45.41 -36.07 -49.50
C ASN A 263 -45.42 -35.97 -47.96
N LEU A 264 -46.39 -36.61 -47.30
CA LEU A 264 -46.44 -36.69 -45.82
C LEU A 264 -46.17 -38.12 -45.33
N TRP A 265 -45.58 -38.27 -44.14
CA TRP A 265 -45.80 -39.48 -43.34
C TRP A 265 -47.09 -39.29 -42.56
N SER A 266 -48.07 -40.16 -42.77
CA SER A 266 -49.32 -40.14 -42.01
C SER A 266 -49.71 -41.53 -41.49
N ILE A 267 -50.48 -41.55 -40.40
CA ILE A 267 -51.16 -42.74 -39.90
C ILE A 267 -52.62 -42.37 -39.59
N ASP A 268 -53.52 -42.88 -40.42
CA ASP A 268 -54.97 -42.74 -40.27
C ASP A 268 -55.49 -43.41 -38.99
N ASP A 269 -56.51 -42.82 -38.36
CA ASP A 269 -57.25 -43.36 -37.21
C ASP A 269 -56.37 -43.75 -36.00
N SER A 270 -55.20 -43.10 -35.83
CA SER A 270 -54.29 -43.29 -34.69
C SER A 270 -53.74 -41.97 -34.15
N SER A 271 -53.72 -41.83 -32.82
CA SER A 271 -53.08 -40.72 -32.10
C SER A 271 -51.60 -40.96 -31.77
N SER A 272 -51.04 -42.09 -32.19
CA SER A 272 -49.65 -42.47 -31.91
C SER A 272 -49.04 -43.32 -33.02
N GLY A 273 -47.72 -43.30 -33.14
CA GLY A 273 -47.01 -43.98 -34.22
C GLY A 273 -45.50 -43.91 -34.11
N THR A 274 -44.82 -44.63 -34.99
CA THR A 274 -43.36 -44.68 -35.02
C THR A 274 -42.85 -44.55 -36.45
N PHE A 275 -41.86 -43.69 -36.64
CA PHE A 275 -41.14 -43.47 -37.88
C PHE A 275 -39.64 -43.62 -37.59
N ASN A 276 -38.98 -44.56 -38.25
CA ASN A 276 -37.54 -44.81 -38.12
C ASN A 276 -36.82 -44.27 -39.34
N ILE A 277 -35.69 -43.62 -39.09
CA ILE A 277 -34.71 -43.14 -40.07
C ILE A 277 -33.41 -43.89 -39.76
N GLU A 278 -32.94 -44.75 -40.67
CA GLU A 278 -31.62 -45.38 -40.60
C GLU A 278 -30.70 -44.71 -41.60
N LEU A 279 -29.55 -44.21 -41.14
CA LEU A 279 -28.57 -43.49 -41.95
C LEU A 279 -27.52 -44.47 -42.50
N PRO A 280 -26.99 -44.25 -43.72
CA PRO A 280 -25.92 -45.08 -44.27
C PRO A 280 -24.53 -44.75 -43.67
N PHE A 281 -24.46 -43.77 -42.76
CA PHE A 281 -23.25 -43.30 -42.09
C PHE A 281 -23.58 -42.79 -40.67
N THR A 282 -22.55 -42.57 -39.86
CA THR A 282 -22.66 -42.00 -38.50
C THR A 282 -22.60 -40.47 -38.53
N ILE A 283 -23.46 -39.82 -37.75
CA ILE A 283 -23.51 -38.36 -37.55
C ILE A 283 -23.43 -37.98 -36.06
N TYR A 284 -23.16 -36.71 -35.77
CA TYR A 284 -23.31 -36.09 -34.44
C TYR A 284 -24.40 -35.01 -34.50
N PRO A 285 -25.68 -35.36 -34.26
CA PRO A 285 -26.78 -34.44 -34.52
C PRO A 285 -26.90 -33.36 -33.43
N SER A 286 -26.85 -32.09 -33.81
CA SER A 286 -26.90 -30.91 -32.93
C SER A 286 -28.33 -30.40 -32.72
N LYS A 287 -29.18 -30.45 -33.76
CA LYS A 287 -30.63 -30.14 -33.65
C LYS A 287 -31.48 -30.89 -34.68
N ILE A 288 -32.78 -30.91 -34.44
CA ILE A 288 -33.80 -31.33 -35.42
C ILE A 288 -34.80 -30.20 -35.65
N ARG A 289 -35.33 -30.12 -36.87
CA ARG A 289 -36.42 -29.20 -37.24
C ARG A 289 -37.62 -30.02 -37.68
N VAL A 290 -38.75 -29.78 -37.02
CA VAL A 290 -39.96 -30.60 -37.15
C VAL A 290 -41.10 -29.76 -37.72
N TYR A 291 -41.63 -30.19 -38.86
CA TYR A 291 -42.77 -29.57 -39.53
C TYR A 291 -44.02 -30.42 -39.30
N ASN A 292 -44.97 -29.89 -38.52
CA ASN A 292 -46.23 -30.55 -38.22
C ASN A 292 -47.14 -30.59 -39.46
N ALA A 293 -48.21 -31.39 -39.43
CA ALA A 293 -49.21 -31.40 -40.49
C ALA A 293 -49.95 -30.06 -40.60
N ILE A 294 -50.37 -29.67 -41.80
CA ILE A 294 -51.19 -28.45 -41.99
C ILE A 294 -52.65 -28.69 -41.54
N GLU A 295 -53.18 -29.89 -41.80
CA GLU A 295 -54.57 -30.28 -41.50
C GLU A 295 -54.80 -30.54 -40.00
N GLU A 296 -55.77 -29.85 -39.40
CA GLU A 296 -56.04 -29.85 -37.94
C GLU A 296 -56.31 -31.26 -37.35
N GLN A 297 -56.83 -32.19 -38.16
CA GLN A 297 -57.16 -33.55 -37.71
C GLN A 297 -55.97 -34.52 -37.73
N GLU A 298 -54.83 -34.09 -38.25
CA GLU A 298 -53.65 -34.93 -38.49
C GLU A 298 -52.41 -34.44 -37.70
N GLN A 299 -52.56 -33.43 -36.85
CA GLN A 299 -51.41 -32.82 -36.15
C GLN A 299 -50.98 -33.61 -34.91
N ILE A 300 -49.66 -33.75 -34.75
CA ILE A 300 -49.01 -34.33 -33.57
C ILE A 300 -48.89 -33.25 -32.49
N SER A 301 -49.20 -33.58 -31.24
CA SER A 301 -49.10 -32.66 -30.10
C SER A 301 -47.93 -32.98 -29.17
N LEU A 302 -47.50 -34.24 -29.15
CA LEU A 302 -46.45 -34.72 -28.25
C LEU A 302 -45.62 -35.81 -28.93
N PHE A 303 -44.29 -35.71 -28.82
CA PHE A 303 -43.37 -36.70 -29.38
C PHE A 303 -42.16 -36.96 -28.48
N ARG A 304 -41.32 -37.90 -28.89
CA ARG A 304 -39.95 -38.10 -28.39
C ARG A 304 -39.07 -38.72 -29.47
N ILE A 305 -37.75 -38.64 -29.28
CA ILE A 305 -36.75 -39.25 -30.16
C ILE A 305 -36.03 -40.38 -29.42
N LEU A 306 -35.77 -41.49 -30.12
CA LEU A 306 -34.77 -42.49 -29.73
C LEU A 306 -33.60 -42.47 -30.71
N THR A 307 -32.39 -42.78 -30.24
CA THR A 307 -31.18 -42.87 -31.08
C THR A 307 -30.74 -44.33 -31.29
N SER A 308 -30.16 -44.64 -32.45
CA SER A 308 -29.51 -45.92 -32.77
C SER A 308 -27.99 -45.70 -32.87
N PRO A 309 -27.13 -46.60 -32.33
CA PRO A 309 -27.45 -47.91 -31.75
C PRO A 309 -27.82 -47.91 -30.25
N ALA A 310 -27.72 -46.77 -29.56
CA ALA A 310 -27.88 -46.69 -28.10
C ALA A 310 -29.28 -47.10 -27.59
N ASN A 311 -30.33 -46.95 -28.41
CA ASN A 311 -31.74 -47.14 -28.08
C ASN A 311 -32.22 -46.32 -26.85
N GLY A 312 -31.52 -45.22 -26.56
CA GLY A 312 -31.85 -44.29 -25.46
C GLY A 312 -32.86 -43.23 -25.88
N ILE A 313 -33.58 -42.67 -24.91
CA ILE A 313 -34.40 -41.46 -25.11
C ILE A 313 -33.44 -40.27 -25.22
N MET A 314 -33.63 -39.44 -26.24
CA MET A 314 -32.83 -38.24 -26.44
C MET A 314 -33.36 -37.08 -25.59
N ASN A 315 -32.46 -36.38 -24.91
CA ASN A 315 -32.77 -35.12 -24.23
C ASN A 315 -32.78 -33.98 -25.26
N LEU A 316 -33.87 -33.23 -25.30
CA LEU A 316 -34.09 -32.12 -26.22
C LEU A 316 -34.32 -30.80 -25.45
N SER A 317 -33.91 -29.69 -26.07
CA SER A 317 -34.27 -28.33 -25.64
C SER A 317 -35.01 -27.62 -26.75
N TYR A 318 -35.93 -26.71 -26.43
CA TYR A 318 -36.73 -25.94 -27.37
C TYR A 318 -37.04 -24.56 -26.77
N VAL A 319 -37.44 -23.60 -27.61
CA VAL A 319 -37.88 -22.28 -27.11
C VAL A 319 -39.30 -22.41 -26.55
N ASP A 320 -39.56 -21.98 -25.32
CA ASP A 320 -40.94 -21.88 -24.82
C ASP A 320 -41.60 -20.62 -25.42
N PRO A 321 -42.69 -20.76 -26.21
CA PRO A 321 -43.31 -19.63 -26.90
C PRO A 321 -43.98 -18.61 -25.96
N ASN A 322 -44.14 -18.91 -24.67
CA ASN A 322 -44.74 -18.00 -23.70
C ASN A 322 -43.71 -17.13 -22.98
N THR A 323 -42.48 -17.63 -22.79
CA THR A 323 -41.39 -16.92 -22.11
C THR A 323 -40.32 -16.40 -23.06
N ASN A 324 -40.21 -16.98 -24.26
CA ASN A 324 -39.10 -16.77 -25.19
C ASN A 324 -37.74 -17.08 -24.53
N GLU A 325 -37.71 -18.16 -23.74
CA GLU A 325 -36.51 -18.74 -23.09
C GLU A 325 -36.39 -20.23 -23.42
N LEU A 326 -35.22 -20.83 -23.20
CA LEU A 326 -35.02 -22.27 -23.43
C LEU A 326 -35.69 -23.12 -22.35
N SER A 327 -36.54 -24.05 -22.79
CA SER A 327 -37.14 -25.13 -21.99
C SER A 327 -36.61 -26.49 -22.46
N TYR A 328 -36.70 -27.50 -21.59
CA TYR A 328 -36.17 -28.85 -21.83
C TYR A 328 -37.29 -29.92 -21.80
N CYS A 329 -37.11 -30.98 -22.59
CA CYS A 329 -38.01 -32.14 -22.64
C CYS A 329 -37.22 -33.41 -23.01
N ASP A 330 -37.66 -34.57 -22.55
CA ASP A 330 -37.01 -35.86 -22.80
C ASP A 330 -37.98 -36.90 -23.40
N ALA A 331 -38.94 -37.36 -22.59
CA ALA A 331 -39.91 -38.37 -22.98
C ALA A 331 -41.25 -37.79 -23.49
N TRP A 332 -41.43 -36.47 -23.38
CA TRP A 332 -42.68 -35.75 -23.69
C TRP A 332 -42.38 -34.35 -24.24
N CYS A 333 -41.92 -34.25 -25.48
CA CYS A 333 -41.64 -32.98 -26.13
C CYS A 333 -42.90 -32.41 -26.81
N PRO A 334 -43.31 -31.17 -26.47
CA PRO A 334 -44.51 -30.55 -27.05
C PRO A 334 -44.22 -30.04 -28.46
N LEU A 335 -45.09 -30.38 -29.41
CA LEU A 335 -45.06 -29.87 -30.77
C LEU A 335 -46.29 -28.99 -31.01
N LEU A 336 -46.08 -27.75 -31.45
CA LEU A 336 -47.17 -26.79 -31.65
C LEU A 336 -48.05 -27.16 -32.86
N ASN A 337 -49.35 -26.83 -32.78
CA ASN A 337 -50.27 -26.91 -33.92
C ASN A 337 -50.05 -25.74 -34.90
N SER A 338 -50.48 -25.90 -36.16
CA SER A 338 -50.26 -24.89 -37.21
C SER A 338 -50.81 -23.50 -36.88
N SER A 339 -51.95 -23.42 -36.18
CA SER A 339 -52.53 -22.14 -35.75
C SER A 339 -51.68 -21.42 -34.69
N SER A 340 -51.02 -22.17 -33.80
CA SER A 340 -50.15 -21.61 -32.76
C SER A 340 -48.81 -21.18 -33.34
N LEU A 341 -48.26 -21.94 -34.29
CA LEU A 341 -47.04 -21.56 -35.03
C LEU A 341 -47.21 -20.22 -35.77
N GLN A 342 -48.35 -20.00 -36.44
CA GLN A 342 -48.59 -18.73 -37.16
C GLN A 342 -48.63 -17.48 -36.26
N ASP A 343 -49.06 -17.63 -35.01
CA ASP A 343 -49.11 -16.55 -34.01
C ASP A 343 -47.81 -16.43 -33.18
N GLN A 344 -46.85 -17.37 -33.33
CA GLN A 344 -45.67 -17.51 -32.45
C GLN A 344 -44.36 -17.69 -33.23
N SER A 345 -43.86 -16.60 -33.83
CA SER A 345 -42.47 -16.51 -34.29
C SER A 345 -41.57 -16.04 -33.15
N THR A 346 -40.55 -16.80 -32.78
CA THR A 346 -39.56 -16.40 -31.76
C THR A 346 -38.32 -15.81 -32.41
N GLU A 347 -37.53 -15.06 -31.64
CA GLU A 347 -36.14 -14.80 -32.00
C GLU A 347 -35.32 -16.11 -31.86
N ALA A 348 -34.23 -16.23 -32.61
CA ALA A 348 -33.33 -17.38 -32.52
C ALA A 348 -32.49 -17.30 -31.25
N ILE A 349 -32.64 -18.29 -30.36
CA ILE A 349 -31.93 -18.34 -29.07
C ILE A 349 -30.72 -19.25 -29.21
N LYS A 350 -29.53 -18.76 -28.85
CA LYS A 350 -28.29 -19.57 -28.87
C LYS A 350 -28.43 -20.81 -27.99
N PHE A 351 -28.09 -21.97 -28.55
CA PHE A 351 -28.06 -23.27 -27.91
C PHE A 351 -26.78 -24.00 -28.33
N HIS A 352 -25.85 -24.22 -27.40
CA HIS A 352 -24.50 -24.73 -27.71
C HIS A 352 -23.86 -23.94 -28.87
N ASP A 353 -23.46 -24.62 -29.94
CA ASP A 353 -22.82 -24.04 -31.13
C ASP A 353 -23.81 -23.73 -32.27
N THR A 354 -25.10 -23.76 -31.96
CA THR A 354 -26.21 -23.44 -32.87
C THR A 354 -27.21 -22.45 -32.24
N SER A 355 -28.36 -22.25 -32.89
CA SER A 355 -29.51 -21.53 -32.36
C SER A 355 -30.82 -22.29 -32.63
N LEU A 356 -31.80 -22.06 -31.76
CA LEU A 356 -33.14 -22.65 -31.82
C LEU A 356 -34.20 -21.56 -31.97
N GLN A 357 -35.16 -21.77 -32.85
CA GLN A 357 -36.31 -20.87 -33.05
C GLN A 357 -37.63 -21.61 -33.34
N ILE A 358 -38.72 -20.87 -33.23
CA ILE A 358 -40.05 -21.22 -33.73
C ILE A 358 -40.38 -20.27 -34.87
N THR A 359 -40.87 -20.81 -35.98
CA THR A 359 -41.37 -20.02 -37.12
C THR A 359 -42.84 -20.33 -37.38
N SER A 360 -43.45 -19.65 -38.34
CA SER A 360 -44.82 -19.95 -38.80
C SER A 360 -44.99 -21.33 -39.44
N GLU A 361 -43.91 -22.06 -39.68
CA GLU A 361 -43.90 -23.33 -40.43
C GLU A 361 -43.32 -24.51 -39.63
N TYR A 362 -42.38 -24.26 -38.71
CA TYR A 362 -41.66 -25.30 -37.98
C TYR A 362 -41.29 -24.92 -36.55
N GLN A 363 -40.96 -25.94 -35.77
CA GLN A 363 -40.38 -25.82 -34.43
C GLN A 363 -39.05 -26.59 -34.37
N GLU A 364 -38.01 -25.95 -33.82
CA GLU A 364 -36.69 -26.56 -33.64
C GLU A 364 -36.49 -27.13 -32.24
N PHE A 365 -35.74 -28.24 -32.17
CA PHE A 365 -35.36 -28.91 -30.93
C PHE A 365 -33.87 -29.23 -30.96
N GLY A 366 -33.09 -28.63 -30.06
CA GLY A 366 -31.66 -28.87 -29.90
C GLY A 366 -31.40 -30.14 -29.10
N LEU A 367 -30.41 -30.92 -29.53
CA LEU A 367 -30.01 -32.17 -28.90
C LEU A 367 -28.97 -31.88 -27.82
N VAL A 368 -29.25 -32.29 -26.58
CA VAL A 368 -28.44 -31.92 -25.40
C VAL A 368 -27.16 -32.78 -25.24
N ASN A 369 -27.10 -33.92 -25.92
CA ASN A 369 -26.00 -34.88 -25.80
C ASN A 369 -25.31 -35.06 -27.16
N GLU A 370 -24.02 -34.76 -27.24
CA GLU A 370 -23.17 -35.15 -28.37
C GLU A 370 -22.95 -36.68 -28.32
N ILE A 371 -23.61 -37.40 -29.23
CA ILE A 371 -23.46 -38.85 -29.38
C ILE A 371 -23.48 -39.25 -30.85
N GLU A 372 -22.73 -40.31 -31.16
CA GLU A 372 -22.76 -40.96 -32.48
C GLU A 372 -24.13 -41.59 -32.75
N VAL A 373 -24.72 -41.24 -33.88
CA VAL A 373 -26.03 -41.71 -34.31
C VAL A 373 -25.96 -42.29 -35.71
N THR A 374 -26.38 -43.54 -35.88
CA THR A 374 -26.60 -44.20 -37.17
C THR A 374 -28.09 -44.27 -37.56
N GLY A 375 -28.96 -43.68 -36.75
CA GLY A 375 -30.39 -43.58 -37.04
C GLY A 375 -31.20 -42.98 -35.89
N LEU A 376 -32.31 -42.32 -36.23
CA LEU A 376 -33.27 -41.75 -35.29
C LEU A 376 -34.63 -42.41 -35.42
N THR A 377 -35.30 -42.65 -34.30
CA THR A 377 -36.71 -43.04 -34.26
C THR A 377 -37.54 -41.91 -33.69
N PHE A 378 -38.44 -41.35 -34.51
CA PHE A 378 -39.48 -40.43 -34.08
C PHE A 378 -40.70 -41.22 -33.57
N LEU A 379 -41.12 -40.96 -32.33
CA LEU A 379 -42.35 -41.54 -31.78
C LEU A 379 -43.36 -40.42 -31.52
N ALA A 380 -44.43 -40.40 -32.31
CA ALA A 380 -45.63 -39.63 -31.99
C ALA A 380 -46.35 -40.29 -30.81
N LEU A 381 -46.55 -39.55 -29.72
CA LEU A 381 -47.11 -40.04 -28.47
C LEU A 381 -48.58 -39.62 -28.29
N ASP A 382 -48.95 -38.45 -28.80
CA ASP A 382 -50.31 -37.91 -28.76
C ASP A 382 -50.57 -36.96 -29.94
N SER A 383 -51.84 -36.71 -30.23
CA SER A 383 -52.32 -35.90 -31.37
C SER A 383 -53.31 -34.82 -30.95
N TYR A 384 -53.45 -33.77 -31.79
CA TYR A 384 -54.55 -32.81 -31.66
C TYR A 384 -55.85 -33.32 -32.31
N GLY A 385 -55.74 -34.25 -33.28
CA GLY A 385 -56.86 -34.83 -34.03
C GLY A 385 -56.97 -36.35 -33.90
N SER A 386 -57.70 -36.99 -34.83
CA SER A 386 -57.91 -38.45 -34.87
C SER A 386 -56.80 -39.23 -35.57
N SER A 387 -55.94 -38.55 -36.32
CA SER A 387 -54.81 -39.11 -37.07
C SER A 387 -53.53 -38.36 -36.69
N ILE A 388 -52.38 -38.85 -37.16
CA ILE A 388 -51.09 -38.16 -37.06
C ILE A 388 -50.42 -38.07 -38.42
N ALA A 389 -49.71 -36.97 -38.66
CA ALA A 389 -48.85 -36.79 -39.82
C ALA A 389 -47.70 -35.80 -39.54
N LEU A 390 -46.60 -35.97 -40.28
CA LEU A 390 -45.49 -35.02 -40.38
C LEU A 390 -45.31 -34.62 -41.84
N SER A 391 -45.10 -33.32 -42.06
CA SER A 391 -44.88 -32.74 -43.38
C SER A 391 -43.42 -32.86 -43.80
N GLU A 392 -42.49 -32.60 -42.88
CA GLU A 392 -41.05 -32.56 -43.16
C GLU A 392 -40.26 -32.73 -41.84
N PHE A 393 -39.09 -33.37 -41.92
CA PHE A 393 -38.22 -33.64 -40.79
C PHE A 393 -36.75 -33.51 -41.20
N GLN A 394 -36.05 -32.54 -40.63
CA GLN A 394 -34.66 -32.23 -40.93
C GLN A 394 -33.77 -32.51 -39.71
N ILE A 395 -32.56 -33.02 -39.96
CA ILE A 395 -31.53 -33.28 -38.96
C ILE A 395 -30.31 -32.42 -39.29
N TYR A 396 -29.73 -31.78 -38.28
CA TYR A 396 -28.58 -30.90 -38.39
C TYR A 396 -27.41 -31.46 -37.59
N GLU A 397 -26.17 -31.24 -38.07
CA GLU A 397 -24.93 -31.58 -37.37
C GLU A 397 -23.97 -30.38 -37.30
N SER A 398 -23.28 -30.23 -36.17
CA SER A 398 -22.27 -29.19 -35.93
C SER A 398 -20.85 -29.62 -36.33
N ASP A 399 -20.57 -30.93 -36.24
CA ASP A 399 -19.35 -31.59 -36.74
C ASP A 399 -19.65 -32.28 -38.07
N PHE A 400 -19.56 -31.54 -39.17
CA PHE A 400 -20.03 -32.02 -40.46
C PHE A 400 -18.95 -32.74 -41.27
N SER A 401 -19.36 -33.83 -41.95
CA SER A 401 -18.44 -34.68 -42.72
C SER A 401 -18.52 -34.43 -44.23
N THR A 402 -17.37 -34.42 -44.92
CA THR A 402 -17.29 -34.48 -46.38
C THR A 402 -16.68 -35.81 -46.80
N TYR A 403 -17.51 -36.71 -47.33
CA TYR A 403 -17.14 -38.06 -47.72
C TYR A 403 -16.42 -38.10 -49.07
N ALA A 404 -15.47 -39.03 -49.20
CA ALA A 404 -14.76 -39.35 -50.44
C ALA A 404 -15.69 -39.91 -51.52
N ASN A 405 -16.69 -40.71 -51.11
CA ASN A 405 -17.78 -41.10 -51.97
C ASN A 405 -18.80 -39.96 -52.06
N ASN A 406 -18.72 -39.15 -53.13
CA ASN A 406 -19.52 -37.94 -53.26
C ASN A 406 -21.04 -38.16 -53.17
N SER A 407 -21.55 -39.36 -53.47
CA SER A 407 -22.98 -39.66 -53.33
C SER A 407 -23.51 -39.60 -51.90
N TYR A 408 -22.65 -39.68 -50.87
CA TYR A 408 -23.06 -39.42 -49.49
C TYR A 408 -23.12 -37.93 -49.12
N ASN A 409 -22.51 -37.05 -49.94
CA ASN A 409 -22.60 -35.61 -49.74
C ASN A 409 -23.74 -34.96 -50.52
N GLU A 410 -24.34 -35.67 -51.49
CA GLU A 410 -25.40 -35.11 -52.33
C GLU A 410 -26.60 -34.68 -51.46
N PRO A 411 -27.13 -33.44 -51.63
CA PRO A 411 -28.16 -32.91 -50.76
C PRO A 411 -29.47 -33.68 -50.86
N SER A 412 -30.29 -33.55 -49.82
CA SER A 412 -31.62 -34.16 -49.75
C SER A 412 -32.53 -33.70 -50.90
N CYS A 413 -32.40 -32.45 -51.36
CA CYS A 413 -33.21 -31.86 -52.42
C CYS A 413 -32.38 -31.43 -53.63
N SER A 414 -32.99 -31.49 -54.83
CA SER A 414 -32.31 -31.20 -56.11
C SER A 414 -31.97 -29.73 -56.36
N ASP A 415 -32.46 -28.83 -55.51
CA ASP A 415 -32.44 -27.38 -55.75
C ASP A 415 -31.42 -26.63 -54.87
N GLU A 416 -30.70 -27.35 -53.99
CA GLU A 416 -29.62 -26.79 -53.17
C GLU A 416 -28.33 -26.60 -54.00
N VAL A 417 -27.73 -25.41 -53.88
CA VAL A 417 -26.63 -24.95 -54.75
C VAL A 417 -25.25 -25.10 -54.08
N ASP A 418 -25.19 -24.92 -52.77
CA ASP A 418 -23.95 -24.86 -51.99
C ASP A 418 -23.97 -25.94 -50.89
N TYR A 419 -23.27 -27.05 -51.14
CA TYR A 419 -23.14 -28.20 -50.23
C TYR A 419 -21.72 -28.78 -50.32
N SER A 420 -21.31 -29.51 -49.27
CA SER A 420 -19.99 -30.16 -49.20
C SER A 420 -19.82 -31.16 -50.35
N LYS A 421 -18.66 -31.24 -51.01
CA LYS A 421 -18.47 -32.17 -52.13
C LYS A 421 -17.05 -32.71 -52.25
N SER A 422 -16.88 -33.79 -53.02
CA SER A 422 -15.59 -34.40 -53.32
C SER A 422 -15.42 -34.71 -54.81
N GLU A 423 -14.18 -34.55 -55.28
CA GLU A 423 -13.78 -34.81 -56.67
C GLU A 423 -12.62 -35.82 -56.67
N LEU A 424 -12.80 -36.95 -57.37
CA LEU A 424 -11.84 -38.06 -57.40
C LEU A 424 -10.83 -37.90 -58.55
N ILE A 425 -9.54 -38.11 -58.23
CA ILE A 425 -8.44 -38.14 -59.20
C ILE A 425 -7.94 -39.58 -59.32
N GLY A 426 -8.01 -40.14 -60.53
CA GLY A 426 -7.70 -41.55 -60.80
C GLY A 426 -8.91 -42.48 -60.75
N GLU A 427 -8.67 -43.79 -60.89
CA GLU A 427 -9.71 -44.82 -60.82
C GLU A 427 -9.85 -45.32 -59.37
N TRP A 428 -11.05 -45.23 -58.80
CA TRP A 428 -11.36 -45.61 -57.42
C TRP A 428 -12.45 -46.68 -57.37
N THR A 429 -12.40 -47.55 -56.36
CA THR A 429 -13.38 -48.61 -56.09
C THR A 429 -13.87 -48.50 -54.64
N SER A 430 -15.16 -48.70 -54.40
CA SER A 430 -15.72 -48.72 -53.04
C SER A 430 -15.38 -50.02 -52.30
N SER A 431 -15.23 -49.92 -50.98
CA SER A 431 -15.20 -51.06 -50.05
C SER A 431 -16.49 -51.90 -50.11
N SER A 432 -16.48 -53.11 -49.54
CA SER A 432 -17.63 -54.02 -49.58
C SER A 432 -18.86 -53.56 -48.78
N ASP A 433 -18.65 -52.65 -47.83
CA ASP A 433 -19.67 -51.96 -47.04
C ASP A 433 -20.01 -50.55 -47.58
N GLY A 434 -19.22 -50.05 -48.55
CA GLY A 434 -19.37 -48.71 -49.14
C GLY A 434 -18.76 -47.57 -48.34
N VAL A 435 -18.27 -47.82 -47.11
CA VAL A 435 -17.79 -46.80 -46.15
C VAL A 435 -16.63 -45.97 -46.71
N PHE A 436 -15.69 -46.60 -47.42
CA PHE A 436 -14.51 -45.92 -47.96
C PHE A 436 -14.23 -46.29 -49.42
N LEU A 437 -13.43 -45.46 -50.07
CA LEU A 437 -12.90 -45.72 -51.41
C LEU A 437 -11.43 -46.12 -51.33
N PHE A 438 -11.02 -47.04 -52.21
CA PHE A 438 -9.62 -47.41 -52.40
C PHE A 438 -9.22 -47.40 -53.88
N SER A 439 -7.95 -47.11 -54.13
CA SER A 439 -7.32 -47.22 -55.46
C SER A 439 -6.04 -48.04 -55.34
N THR A 440 -5.82 -48.97 -56.27
CA THR A 440 -4.59 -49.77 -56.36
C THR A 440 -3.80 -49.35 -57.58
N VAL A 441 -2.57 -48.88 -57.37
CA VAL A 441 -1.74 -48.28 -58.41
C VAL A 441 -0.40 -49.00 -58.59
N ASP A 442 0.08 -49.07 -59.83
CA ASP A 442 1.41 -49.60 -60.17
C ASP A 442 2.43 -48.44 -60.26
N ALA A 443 3.29 -48.35 -59.25
CA ALA A 443 4.33 -47.32 -59.12
C ALA A 443 5.65 -47.67 -59.86
N SER A 444 5.69 -48.76 -60.65
CA SER A 444 6.92 -49.22 -61.33
C SER A 444 7.53 -48.22 -62.32
N ASN A 445 6.76 -47.23 -62.78
CA ASN A 445 7.21 -46.14 -63.67
C ASN A 445 7.21 -44.77 -62.99
N GLY A 446 7.17 -44.72 -61.66
CA GLY A 446 6.96 -43.50 -60.86
C GLY A 446 5.58 -43.48 -60.21
N ILE A 447 5.38 -42.58 -59.26
CA ILE A 447 4.11 -42.40 -58.55
C ILE A 447 3.09 -41.74 -59.50
N PRO A 448 1.93 -42.37 -59.76
CA PRO A 448 0.88 -41.77 -60.57
C PRO A 448 0.06 -40.75 -59.76
N ASP A 449 -0.55 -39.82 -60.48
CA ASP A 449 -1.45 -38.80 -59.92
C ASP A 449 -2.81 -39.44 -59.56
N VAL A 450 -2.97 -39.78 -58.28
CA VAL A 450 -4.16 -40.38 -57.69
C VAL A 450 -4.43 -39.70 -56.36
N GLY A 451 -5.69 -39.32 -56.12
CA GLY A 451 -6.05 -38.44 -55.01
C GLY A 451 -7.54 -38.13 -54.94
N ILE A 452 -7.88 -37.27 -53.98
CA ILE A 452 -9.25 -36.81 -53.70
C ILE A 452 -9.17 -35.33 -53.29
N ASN A 453 -9.96 -34.49 -53.94
CA ASN A 453 -10.16 -33.10 -53.54
C ASN A 453 -11.48 -32.99 -52.78
N PHE A 454 -11.43 -32.61 -51.51
CA PHE A 454 -12.60 -32.31 -50.69
C PHE A 454 -12.85 -30.79 -50.66
N TYR A 455 -14.13 -30.41 -50.73
CA TYR A 455 -14.61 -29.04 -50.64
C TYR A 455 -15.71 -29.01 -49.56
N PRO A 456 -15.37 -28.90 -48.27
CA PRO A 456 -16.35 -28.81 -47.20
C PRO A 456 -17.03 -27.44 -47.22
N ASN A 457 -18.35 -27.40 -47.10
CA ASN A 457 -19.13 -26.17 -47.13
C ASN A 457 -19.00 -25.40 -45.80
N ILE A 458 -18.22 -24.31 -45.78
CA ILE A 458 -18.21 -23.38 -44.64
C ILE A 458 -18.97 -22.10 -45.02
N THR A 459 -19.89 -21.67 -44.16
CA THR A 459 -20.84 -20.58 -44.41
C THR A 459 -20.44 -19.25 -43.76
N TYR A 460 -19.48 -19.25 -42.83
CA TYR A 460 -19.01 -18.05 -42.10
C TYR A 460 -17.49 -18.02 -41.95
N PRO A 461 -16.87 -16.84 -41.80
CA PRO A 461 -15.48 -16.72 -41.40
C PRO A 461 -15.30 -17.11 -39.92
N GLY A 462 -14.13 -17.65 -39.58
CA GLY A 462 -13.82 -18.08 -38.21
C GLY A 462 -12.68 -19.10 -38.12
N ASN A 463 -12.42 -19.61 -36.92
CA ASN A 463 -11.50 -20.71 -36.67
C ASN A 463 -12.18 -22.07 -36.87
N TYR A 464 -11.56 -22.92 -37.69
CA TYR A 464 -12.01 -24.27 -38.02
C TYR A 464 -10.92 -25.29 -37.71
N SER A 465 -11.36 -26.50 -37.34
CA SER A 465 -10.51 -27.69 -37.21
C SER A 465 -10.91 -28.70 -38.28
N ILE A 466 -9.94 -29.21 -39.04
CA ILE A 466 -10.18 -30.23 -40.07
C ILE A 466 -9.43 -31.51 -39.69
N LEU A 467 -10.19 -32.60 -39.58
CA LEU A 467 -9.67 -33.94 -39.33
C LEU A 467 -9.84 -34.81 -40.59
N LEU A 468 -8.80 -35.53 -41.00
CA LEU A 468 -8.88 -36.55 -42.03
C LEU A 468 -9.06 -37.93 -41.38
N TYR A 469 -10.09 -38.67 -41.78
CA TYR A 469 -10.30 -40.05 -41.35
C TYR A 469 -9.64 -41.03 -42.33
N THR A 470 -8.93 -42.02 -41.78
CA THR A 470 -8.24 -43.07 -42.53
C THR A 470 -8.71 -44.44 -42.04
N PRO A 471 -9.37 -45.25 -42.90
CA PRO A 471 -9.82 -46.60 -42.56
C PRO A 471 -8.68 -47.51 -42.11
N GLY A 472 -9.01 -48.46 -41.23
CA GLY A 472 -8.11 -49.56 -40.87
C GLY A 472 -7.72 -50.42 -42.08
N CYS A 473 -6.59 -51.12 -41.98
CA CYS A 473 -6.10 -52.03 -43.03
C CYS A 473 -6.14 -53.51 -42.65
N LEU A 474 -6.64 -53.84 -41.44
CA LEU A 474 -6.84 -55.24 -41.02
C LEU A 474 -7.99 -55.93 -41.77
N ASP A 475 -9.10 -55.22 -42.00
CA ASP A 475 -10.30 -55.81 -42.63
C ASP A 475 -10.14 -56.08 -44.13
N ASP A 476 -9.22 -55.38 -44.81
CA ASP A 476 -8.92 -55.58 -46.24
C ASP A 476 -7.57 -56.28 -46.52
N ASP A 477 -6.79 -56.62 -45.47
CA ASP A 477 -5.44 -57.23 -45.52
C ASP A 477 -4.41 -56.44 -46.36
N THR A 478 -4.61 -55.13 -46.55
CA THR A 478 -3.75 -54.31 -47.42
C THR A 478 -2.60 -53.59 -46.69
N CYS A 479 -2.45 -53.76 -45.37
CA CYS A 479 -1.50 -52.98 -44.54
C CYS A 479 -0.06 -52.88 -45.11
N SER A 480 0.44 -53.93 -45.78
CA SER A 480 1.80 -53.94 -46.36
C SER A 480 1.94 -53.18 -47.70
N GLN A 481 0.82 -52.80 -48.31
CA GLN A 481 0.70 -52.12 -49.59
C GLN A 481 0.17 -50.68 -49.46
N ARG A 482 -0.35 -50.28 -48.29
CA ARG A 482 -0.85 -48.92 -48.03
C ARG A 482 0.22 -47.84 -48.31
N GLY A 483 -0.20 -46.71 -48.87
CA GLY A 483 0.66 -45.58 -49.21
C GLY A 483 0.84 -44.53 -48.10
N ILE A 484 1.71 -43.56 -48.39
CA ILE A 484 1.76 -42.25 -47.74
C ILE A 484 1.06 -41.27 -48.67
N VAL A 485 0.10 -40.51 -48.16
CA VAL A 485 -0.55 -39.42 -48.89
C VAL A 485 -0.06 -38.07 -48.39
N ASN A 486 0.05 -37.09 -49.28
CA ASN A 486 0.24 -35.70 -48.94
C ASN A 486 -1.13 -35.02 -48.95
N VAL A 487 -1.53 -34.46 -47.80
CA VAL A 487 -2.80 -33.78 -47.58
C VAL A 487 -2.51 -32.30 -47.46
N THR A 488 -2.99 -31.50 -48.41
CA THR A 488 -2.70 -30.06 -48.46
C THR A 488 -4.00 -29.26 -48.42
N VAL A 489 -4.08 -28.33 -47.49
CA VAL A 489 -5.25 -27.47 -47.27
C VAL A 489 -4.97 -26.11 -47.91
N PHE A 490 -5.85 -25.68 -48.81
CA PHE A 490 -5.80 -24.39 -49.47
C PHE A 490 -7.04 -23.55 -49.13
N ASP A 491 -6.89 -22.22 -49.04
CA ASP A 491 -8.05 -21.33 -49.22
C ASP A 491 -8.46 -21.41 -50.70
N ASN A 492 -9.71 -21.78 -50.98
CA ASN A 492 -10.14 -22.01 -52.37
C ASN A 492 -10.39 -20.69 -53.14
N SER A 493 -10.57 -19.56 -52.46
CA SER A 493 -10.82 -18.25 -53.06
C SER A 493 -9.54 -17.53 -53.47
N THR A 494 -8.49 -17.61 -52.65
CA THR A 494 -7.16 -17.02 -52.92
C THR A 494 -6.21 -18.00 -53.59
N ASN A 495 -6.47 -19.31 -53.45
CA ASN A 495 -5.58 -20.42 -53.82
C ASN A 495 -4.23 -20.34 -53.08
N GLU A 496 -4.24 -19.84 -51.84
CA GLU A 496 -3.11 -19.84 -50.91
C GLU A 496 -3.01 -21.19 -50.18
N LEU A 497 -1.78 -21.68 -49.98
CA LEU A 497 -1.52 -22.90 -49.21
C LEU A 497 -1.52 -22.56 -47.72
N LEU A 498 -2.44 -23.16 -46.98
CA LEU A 498 -2.60 -22.96 -45.54
C LEU A 498 -1.74 -23.96 -44.74
N GLU A 499 -1.88 -25.26 -45.04
CA GLU A 499 -1.13 -26.32 -44.35
C GLU A 499 -0.88 -27.53 -45.28
N SER A 500 0.13 -28.34 -45.00
CA SER A 500 0.48 -29.53 -45.79
C SER A 500 1.11 -30.62 -44.92
N ASN A 501 0.49 -31.80 -44.88
CA ASN A 501 0.81 -32.89 -43.95
C ASN A 501 0.98 -34.24 -44.67
N LEU A 502 2.02 -35.00 -44.31
CA LEU A 502 2.25 -36.36 -44.84
C LEU A 502 1.62 -37.41 -43.93
N ILE A 503 0.55 -38.05 -44.40
CA ILE A 503 -0.25 -39.01 -43.65
C ILE A 503 0.04 -40.45 -44.11
N TYR A 504 0.42 -41.31 -43.17
CA TYR A 504 0.65 -42.74 -43.39
C TYR A 504 -0.67 -43.50 -43.23
N GLN A 505 -1.03 -44.36 -44.20
CA GLN A 505 -2.31 -45.09 -44.20
C GLN A 505 -2.18 -46.56 -43.72
N THR A 506 -1.14 -46.89 -42.95
CA THR A 506 -0.83 -48.24 -42.45
C THR A 506 -1.39 -48.54 -41.04
N ASN A 507 -2.43 -47.82 -40.64
CA ASN A 507 -3.11 -48.01 -39.36
C ASN A 507 -3.93 -49.31 -39.38
N GLU A 508 -3.71 -50.17 -38.38
CA GLU A 508 -4.39 -51.47 -38.27
C GLU A 508 -5.91 -51.28 -38.13
N GLU A 509 -6.31 -50.44 -37.17
CA GLU A 509 -7.68 -49.95 -36.95
C GLU A 509 -7.85 -48.55 -37.57
N GLU A 510 -9.09 -48.03 -37.64
CA GLU A 510 -9.37 -46.65 -38.07
C GLU A 510 -8.61 -45.60 -37.22
N LYS A 511 -8.21 -44.49 -37.86
CA LYS A 511 -7.67 -43.32 -37.17
C LYS A 511 -8.15 -42.02 -37.80
N TYR A 512 -7.98 -40.92 -37.08
CA TYR A 512 -8.02 -39.57 -37.61
C TYR A 512 -6.66 -38.87 -37.43
N ASP A 513 -6.33 -37.97 -38.36
CA ASP A 513 -5.20 -37.04 -38.25
C ASP A 513 -5.73 -35.61 -38.38
N SER A 514 -5.28 -34.68 -37.53
CA SER A 514 -5.58 -33.26 -37.72
C SER A 514 -4.71 -32.73 -38.87
N VAL A 515 -5.36 -32.15 -39.88
CA VAL A 515 -4.69 -31.67 -41.11
C VAL A 515 -4.73 -30.15 -41.27
N PHE A 516 -5.56 -29.47 -40.47
CA PHE A 516 -5.56 -28.02 -40.30
C PHE A 516 -6.22 -27.62 -38.97
N TYR A 517 -5.67 -26.59 -38.32
CA TYR A 517 -6.34 -25.83 -37.27
C TYR A 517 -5.99 -24.35 -37.43
N GLY A 518 -7.00 -23.49 -37.64
CA GLY A 518 -6.75 -22.06 -37.82
C GLY A 518 -7.94 -21.30 -38.40
N HIS A 519 -7.71 -20.03 -38.70
CA HIS A 519 -8.71 -19.12 -39.25
C HIS A 519 -8.94 -19.34 -40.76
N MET A 520 -10.20 -19.27 -41.19
CA MET A 520 -10.63 -19.32 -42.58
C MET A 520 -11.68 -18.24 -42.85
N GLU A 521 -11.52 -17.53 -43.97
CA GLU A 521 -12.47 -16.53 -44.47
C GLU A 521 -13.44 -17.12 -45.51
N SER A 522 -13.10 -18.28 -46.09
CA SER A 522 -13.84 -18.91 -47.19
C SER A 522 -13.66 -20.42 -47.22
N THR A 523 -14.57 -21.13 -47.91
CA THR A 523 -14.54 -22.58 -48.10
C THR A 523 -13.15 -23.07 -48.56
N PRO A 524 -12.50 -23.99 -47.83
CA PRO A 524 -11.19 -24.51 -48.20
C PRO A 524 -11.29 -25.57 -49.31
N ARG A 525 -10.14 -25.89 -49.90
CA ARG A 525 -9.95 -27.09 -50.73
C ARG A 525 -8.89 -27.96 -50.07
N VAL A 526 -9.28 -29.19 -49.70
CA VAL A 526 -8.37 -30.17 -49.08
C VAL A 526 -7.98 -31.20 -50.14
N GLU A 527 -6.73 -31.14 -50.60
CA GLU A 527 -6.18 -32.04 -51.63
C GLU A 527 -5.43 -33.19 -50.96
N LEU A 528 -6.00 -34.40 -50.99
CA LEU A 528 -5.32 -35.65 -50.63
C LEU A 528 -4.70 -36.24 -51.90
N SER A 529 -3.39 -36.43 -51.93
CA SER A 529 -2.66 -36.93 -53.10
C SER A 529 -1.66 -38.02 -52.73
N LEU A 530 -1.47 -39.05 -53.57
CA LEU A 530 -0.48 -40.09 -53.31
C LEU A 530 0.95 -39.51 -53.36
N TYR A 531 1.67 -39.59 -52.23
CA TYR A 531 3.03 -39.10 -52.12
C TYR A 531 4.08 -40.20 -52.39
N SER A 532 3.93 -41.39 -51.78
CA SER A 532 4.84 -42.53 -52.00
C SER A 532 4.31 -43.84 -51.42
N GLY A 533 4.95 -44.97 -51.77
CA GLY A 533 4.70 -46.27 -51.13
C GLY A 533 5.62 -46.51 -49.93
N ILE A 534 5.16 -47.30 -48.96
CA ILE A 534 5.91 -47.58 -47.71
C ILE A 534 6.84 -48.80 -47.85
N SER A 535 6.50 -49.72 -48.74
CA SER A 535 7.31 -50.88 -49.10
C SER A 535 7.96 -50.70 -50.49
N ASN A 536 8.97 -51.51 -50.81
CA ASN A 536 9.55 -51.60 -52.17
C ASN A 536 8.65 -52.42 -53.13
N ASP A 537 7.37 -52.59 -52.81
CA ASP A 537 6.41 -53.19 -53.73
C ASP A 537 6.02 -52.16 -54.82
N ASN A 538 5.77 -52.63 -56.03
CA ASN A 538 5.27 -51.77 -57.10
C ASN A 538 3.77 -51.50 -56.95
N SER A 539 3.03 -52.34 -56.20
CA SER A 539 1.60 -52.17 -55.96
C SER A 539 1.37 -51.34 -54.68
N ILE A 540 0.84 -50.12 -54.83
CA ILE A 540 0.45 -49.26 -53.71
C ILE A 540 -1.08 -49.18 -53.63
N VAL A 541 -1.64 -49.30 -52.43
CA VAL A 541 -3.06 -49.06 -52.15
C VAL A 541 -3.20 -47.70 -51.44
N VAL A 542 -4.10 -46.87 -51.96
CA VAL A 542 -4.47 -45.57 -51.37
C VAL A 542 -5.93 -45.65 -50.95
N VAL A 543 -6.27 -45.10 -49.78
CA VAL A 543 -7.65 -45.00 -49.29
C VAL A 543 -8.09 -43.56 -49.08
N GLY A 544 -9.41 -43.36 -49.10
CA GLY A 544 -10.04 -42.14 -48.63
C GLY A 544 -11.48 -42.41 -48.20
N GLU A 545 -11.85 -41.87 -47.06
CA GLU A 545 -13.15 -42.10 -46.41
C GLU A 545 -13.90 -40.77 -46.27
N LYS A 546 -13.42 -39.87 -45.40
CA LYS A 546 -13.99 -38.53 -45.18
C LYS A 546 -12.99 -37.57 -44.56
N ILE A 547 -13.27 -36.28 -44.69
CA ILE A 547 -12.82 -35.27 -43.73
C ILE A 547 -13.99 -34.87 -42.82
N SER A 548 -13.71 -34.53 -41.57
CA SER A 548 -14.66 -33.89 -40.66
C SER A 548 -14.21 -32.46 -40.39
N VAL A 549 -15.16 -31.53 -40.36
CA VAL A 549 -14.93 -30.11 -40.10
C VAL A 549 -15.71 -29.69 -38.87
N THR A 550 -14.98 -29.25 -37.85
CA THR A 550 -15.51 -28.70 -36.60
C THR A 550 -15.39 -27.19 -36.62
N VAL A 551 -16.49 -26.49 -36.34
CA VAL A 551 -16.49 -25.05 -36.06
C VAL A 551 -15.90 -24.83 -34.67
N VAL A 552 -14.72 -24.22 -34.55
CA VAL A 552 -14.07 -23.99 -33.24
C VAL A 552 -14.56 -22.66 -32.66
N THR A 553 -14.53 -21.61 -33.47
CA THR A 553 -15.18 -20.32 -33.20
C THR A 553 -15.54 -19.68 -34.52
N ILE A 554 -16.79 -19.30 -34.78
CA ILE A 554 -17.04 -18.27 -35.79
C ILE A 554 -16.40 -16.95 -35.36
N ASP A 555 -16.03 -16.11 -36.31
CA ASP A 555 -15.70 -14.71 -35.99
C ASP A 555 -16.91 -14.03 -35.36
N ASP A 556 -16.66 -12.96 -34.59
CA ASP A 556 -17.71 -12.05 -34.13
C ASP A 556 -18.41 -11.46 -35.37
N ILE A 557 -19.47 -12.13 -35.86
CA ILE A 557 -20.49 -11.49 -36.67
C ILE A 557 -20.98 -10.34 -35.81
N GLU A 558 -20.72 -9.11 -36.25
CA GLU A 558 -21.14 -7.90 -35.54
C GLU A 558 -22.62 -8.06 -35.20
N ASP A 559 -22.87 -8.29 -33.91
CA ASP A 559 -24.19 -8.35 -33.33
C ASP A 559 -24.79 -6.96 -33.55
N LYS A 560 -25.49 -6.78 -34.67
CA LYS A 560 -26.23 -5.55 -34.98
C LYS A 560 -27.51 -5.46 -34.17
N ASN A 561 -27.67 -6.33 -33.18
CA ASN A 561 -28.18 -5.92 -31.88
C ASN A 561 -27.43 -4.66 -31.43
N ASN A 562 -28.05 -3.52 -31.73
CA ASN A 562 -27.53 -2.17 -31.64
C ASN A 562 -27.28 -1.69 -30.18
N THR A 563 -26.96 -2.60 -29.27
CA THR A 563 -26.66 -2.34 -27.86
C THR A 563 -25.16 -2.19 -27.64
N VAL A 564 -24.74 -1.06 -27.06
CA VAL A 564 -23.36 -0.86 -26.60
C VAL A 564 -23.14 -1.74 -25.37
N SER A 565 -22.56 -2.91 -25.57
CA SER A 565 -22.17 -3.80 -24.49
C SER A 565 -21.02 -3.18 -23.67
N ILE A 566 -21.15 -3.19 -22.34
CA ILE A 566 -20.11 -2.75 -21.40
C ILE A 566 -19.91 -3.82 -20.33
N ASN A 567 -18.68 -4.02 -19.89
CA ASN A 567 -18.32 -4.97 -18.83
C ASN A 567 -17.03 -4.49 -18.17
N GLY A 568 -17.17 -3.90 -16.97
CA GLY A 568 -16.10 -3.36 -16.13
C GLY A 568 -15.41 -2.08 -16.64
N ILE A 569 -15.56 -1.72 -17.92
CA ILE A 569 -15.03 -0.49 -18.53
C ILE A 569 -16.20 0.31 -19.13
N PHE A 570 -16.22 1.63 -18.89
CA PHE A 570 -17.16 2.56 -19.52
C PHE A 570 -16.50 3.90 -19.84
N GLU A 571 -16.58 4.34 -21.10
CA GLU A 571 -16.12 5.65 -21.57
C GLU A 571 -17.27 6.66 -21.64
N TYR A 572 -17.15 7.75 -20.88
CA TYR A 572 -18.09 8.87 -20.79
C TYR A 572 -17.49 10.13 -21.41
N SER A 573 -18.20 10.75 -22.37
CA SER A 573 -17.82 12.03 -22.98
C SER A 573 -18.79 13.13 -22.52
N PRO A 574 -18.40 14.03 -21.59
CA PRO A 574 -19.29 15.10 -21.10
C PRO A 574 -19.89 15.96 -22.23
N ALA A 575 -19.12 16.17 -23.31
CA ALA A 575 -19.53 16.96 -24.47
C ALA A 575 -20.75 16.39 -25.21
N ASN A 576 -21.00 15.07 -25.15
CA ASN A 576 -22.18 14.46 -25.76
C ASN A 576 -23.47 14.82 -24.99
N PHE A 577 -23.36 15.06 -23.68
CA PHE A 577 -24.50 15.18 -22.76
C PHE A 577 -24.92 16.63 -22.47
N THR A 578 -24.33 17.65 -23.10
CA THR A 578 -24.57 19.07 -22.76
C THR A 578 -26.02 19.54 -22.95
N ASN A 579 -26.80 18.85 -23.78
CA ASN A 579 -28.22 19.12 -24.03
C ASN A 579 -29.14 17.95 -23.64
N PHE A 580 -28.66 17.02 -22.81
CA PHE A 580 -29.41 15.84 -22.42
C PHE A 580 -30.59 16.20 -21.50
N ASP A 581 -31.80 15.78 -21.90
CA ASP A 581 -33.01 15.85 -21.08
C ASP A 581 -33.72 14.49 -21.14
N TYR A 582 -33.66 13.75 -20.03
CA TYR A 582 -34.29 12.44 -19.90
C TYR A 582 -35.80 12.46 -20.17
N SER A 583 -36.48 13.58 -19.91
CA SER A 583 -37.94 13.70 -20.12
C SER A 583 -38.36 13.79 -21.59
N ASN A 584 -37.41 14.08 -22.49
CA ASN A 584 -37.59 14.14 -23.95
C ASN A 584 -36.71 13.11 -24.70
N TYR A 585 -36.30 12.03 -24.03
CA TYR A 585 -35.45 10.98 -24.61
C TYR A 585 -36.09 10.36 -25.86
N THR A 586 -35.51 10.63 -27.02
CA THR A 586 -36.00 10.20 -28.33
C THR A 586 -34.92 9.61 -29.25
N GLY A 587 -33.66 9.49 -28.80
CA GLY A 587 -32.67 8.69 -29.51
C GLY A 587 -31.21 8.70 -29.00
N ILE A 588 -30.68 7.48 -28.82
CA ILE A 588 -29.47 6.92 -29.46
C ILE A 588 -28.08 7.56 -29.25
N ASP A 589 -27.88 8.87 -29.41
CA ASP A 589 -26.55 9.40 -29.82
C ASP A 589 -25.54 9.66 -28.68
N TYR A 590 -25.90 9.43 -27.42
CA TYR A 590 -25.14 9.89 -26.26
C TYR A 590 -23.95 8.99 -25.89
N VAL A 591 -24.12 7.66 -25.99
CA VAL A 591 -23.07 6.66 -25.73
C VAL A 591 -22.70 5.96 -27.04
N GLY A 592 -21.44 6.10 -27.45
CA GLY A 592 -20.92 5.42 -28.63
C GLY A 592 -20.45 4.01 -28.34
N ASN A 593 -20.50 3.14 -29.35
CA ASN A 593 -19.71 1.90 -29.37
C ASN A 593 -18.24 2.27 -29.64
N THR A 594 -17.55 2.75 -28.61
CA THR A 594 -16.15 3.17 -28.70
C THR A 594 -15.21 2.02 -28.38
N THR A 595 -13.96 2.10 -28.86
CA THR A 595 -12.96 1.05 -28.69
C THR A 595 -12.81 0.60 -27.22
N LEU A 596 -12.89 1.50 -26.25
CA LEU A 596 -12.82 1.14 -24.82
C LEU A 596 -14.06 0.38 -24.33
N ASN A 597 -15.26 0.75 -24.78
CA ASN A 597 -16.50 0.02 -24.46
C ASN A 597 -16.45 -1.40 -25.10
N THR A 598 -16.04 -1.49 -26.37
CA THR A 598 -15.84 -2.77 -27.08
C THR A 598 -14.74 -3.65 -26.47
N LEU A 599 -13.69 -3.05 -25.88
CA LEU A 599 -12.67 -3.81 -25.16
C LEU A 599 -13.22 -4.40 -23.87
N GLY A 600 -14.03 -3.65 -23.11
CA GLY A 600 -14.74 -4.17 -21.94
C GLY A 600 -15.62 -5.37 -22.26
N SER A 601 -16.41 -5.30 -23.35
CA SER A 601 -17.30 -6.41 -23.76
C SER A 601 -16.56 -7.69 -24.18
N LYS A 602 -15.25 -7.60 -24.51
CA LYS A 602 -14.38 -8.74 -24.83
C LYS A 602 -13.66 -9.36 -23.62
N LEU A 603 -13.92 -8.87 -22.41
CA LEU A 603 -13.43 -9.47 -21.16
C LEU A 603 -14.42 -10.52 -20.63
N SER A 604 -13.94 -11.45 -19.81
CA SER A 604 -14.78 -12.44 -19.11
C SER A 604 -15.99 -11.82 -18.37
N ARG A 605 -17.10 -12.57 -18.27
CA ARG A 605 -18.30 -12.10 -17.54
C ARG A 605 -17.96 -11.80 -16.07
N ASN A 606 -18.60 -10.78 -15.50
CA ASN A 606 -18.41 -10.30 -14.12
C ASN A 606 -16.99 -9.80 -13.80
N SER A 607 -16.26 -9.31 -14.80
CA SER A 607 -14.92 -8.74 -14.61
C SER A 607 -14.93 -7.59 -13.59
N ASN A 608 -13.85 -7.48 -12.82
CA ASN A 608 -13.65 -6.43 -11.83
C ASN A 608 -12.37 -5.67 -12.16
N ILE A 609 -12.52 -4.47 -12.73
CA ILE A 609 -11.44 -3.74 -13.40
C ILE A 609 -10.87 -2.62 -12.53
N LEU A 610 -9.56 -2.45 -12.62
CA LEU A 610 -8.74 -1.34 -12.17
C LEU A 610 -8.10 -0.70 -13.41
N LEU A 611 -7.95 0.62 -13.41
CA LEU A 611 -7.33 1.34 -14.53
C LEU A 611 -6.11 2.13 -14.05
N GLY A 612 -5.09 2.23 -14.88
CA GLY A 612 -3.91 3.04 -14.61
C GLY A 612 -3.42 3.80 -15.84
N ALA A 613 -2.59 4.82 -15.63
CA ALA A 613 -1.86 5.48 -16.70
C ALA A 613 -0.37 5.12 -16.60
N TYR A 614 0.22 4.60 -17.69
CA TYR A 614 1.64 4.28 -17.76
C TYR A 614 2.19 4.67 -19.14
N ASN A 615 3.14 5.61 -19.18
CA ASN A 615 3.60 6.25 -20.42
C ASN A 615 2.41 6.80 -21.24
N ASN A 616 2.22 6.30 -22.47
CA ASN A 616 1.11 6.66 -23.37
C ASN A 616 0.00 5.59 -23.40
N SER A 617 0.01 4.66 -22.45
CA SER A 617 -0.91 3.52 -22.40
C SER A 617 -1.85 3.61 -21.20
N LEU A 618 -3.11 3.25 -21.44
CA LEU A 618 -4.06 2.89 -20.40
C LEU A 618 -3.72 1.45 -19.94
N VAL A 619 -3.37 1.29 -18.67
CA VAL A 619 -3.22 -0.01 -18.03
C VAL A 619 -4.62 -0.51 -17.66
N VAL A 620 -4.97 -1.72 -18.08
CA VAL A 620 -6.19 -2.41 -17.67
C VAL A 620 -5.79 -3.61 -16.83
N ALA A 621 -6.14 -3.58 -15.55
CA ALA A 621 -5.80 -4.63 -14.58
C ALA A 621 -7.02 -5.06 -13.77
N GLY A 622 -6.90 -6.11 -12.96
CA GLY A 622 -7.94 -6.52 -12.01
C GLY A 622 -8.17 -8.02 -12.00
N GLU A 623 -9.43 -8.44 -11.95
CA GLU A 623 -9.87 -9.84 -12.02
C GLU A 623 -10.65 -10.06 -13.32
N PHE A 624 -9.99 -10.64 -14.34
CA PHE A 624 -10.58 -10.97 -15.64
C PHE A 624 -9.70 -11.93 -16.47
N SER A 625 -10.32 -12.60 -17.43
CA SER A 625 -9.62 -13.31 -18.52
C SER A 625 -9.92 -12.66 -19.86
N SER A 626 -8.93 -12.59 -20.76
CA SER A 626 -9.09 -12.02 -22.11
C SER A 626 -8.01 -12.52 -23.08
N ASN A 627 -8.30 -12.45 -24.38
CA ASN A 627 -7.31 -12.74 -25.44
C ASN A 627 -6.19 -11.69 -25.52
N PHE A 628 -6.30 -10.57 -24.81
CA PHE A 628 -5.27 -9.54 -24.71
C PHE A 628 -4.28 -9.79 -23.56
N GLY A 629 -4.61 -10.73 -22.66
CA GLY A 629 -3.89 -11.01 -21.42
C GLY A 629 -4.86 -11.25 -20.27
N ASN A 630 -4.50 -12.12 -19.33
CA ASN A 630 -5.29 -12.37 -18.12
C ASN A 630 -4.91 -11.36 -17.03
N ASN A 631 -5.89 -10.77 -16.35
CA ASN A 631 -5.73 -9.85 -15.21
C ASN A 631 -4.88 -8.57 -15.44
N LEU A 632 -4.17 -8.46 -16.56
CA LEU A 632 -3.36 -7.31 -16.97
C LEU A 632 -3.17 -7.29 -18.50
N PHE A 633 -3.48 -6.16 -19.13
CA PHE A 633 -3.01 -5.79 -20.48
C PHE A 633 -2.93 -4.26 -20.61
N PHE A 634 -2.20 -3.77 -21.62
CA PHE A 634 -2.11 -2.33 -21.89
C PHE A 634 -2.90 -1.98 -23.15
N TYR A 635 -3.42 -0.75 -23.22
CA TYR A 635 -4.03 -0.17 -24.42
C TYR A 635 -3.29 1.12 -24.77
N ASP A 636 -2.55 1.12 -25.88
CA ASP A 636 -1.90 2.34 -26.38
C ASP A 636 -2.91 3.19 -27.16
N HIS A 637 -3.18 4.37 -26.60
CA HIS A 637 -4.16 5.29 -27.17
C HIS A 637 -3.68 5.93 -28.49
N SER A 638 -2.36 5.97 -28.76
CA SER A 638 -1.85 6.56 -30.02
C SER A 638 -2.03 5.65 -31.23
N SER A 639 -1.86 4.33 -31.04
CA SER A 639 -2.08 3.32 -32.08
C SER A 639 -3.51 2.74 -32.09
N ASN A 640 -4.28 2.95 -31.02
CA ASN A 640 -5.55 2.25 -30.73
C ASN A 640 -5.40 0.72 -30.74
N GLN A 641 -4.29 0.21 -30.19
CA GLN A 641 -4.00 -1.22 -30.11
C GLN A 641 -3.92 -1.69 -28.65
N THR A 642 -4.40 -2.92 -28.42
CA THR A 642 -4.10 -3.66 -27.21
C THR A 642 -2.70 -4.28 -27.31
N ILE A 643 -1.97 -4.23 -26.21
CA ILE A 643 -0.62 -4.74 -26.06
C ILE A 643 -0.67 -5.76 -24.93
N SER A 644 -0.47 -7.04 -25.29
CA SER A 644 -0.32 -8.09 -24.29
C SER A 644 1.06 -7.99 -23.63
N VAL A 645 1.07 -7.81 -22.31
CA VAL A 645 2.30 -7.85 -21.52
C VAL A 645 2.45 -9.26 -20.98
N ASP A 646 3.20 -10.09 -21.72
CA ASP A 646 3.56 -11.47 -21.34
C ASP A 646 2.37 -12.40 -21.04
N GLY A 647 1.25 -12.21 -21.75
CA GLY A 647 -0.01 -12.94 -21.52
C GLY A 647 -0.75 -12.51 -20.24
N GLY A 648 -0.31 -11.44 -19.59
CA GLY A 648 -0.86 -10.92 -18.34
C GLY A 648 -0.32 -11.63 -17.10
N LEU A 649 -1.09 -11.56 -16.01
CA LEU A 649 -0.76 -12.11 -14.69
C LEU A 649 -1.63 -13.32 -14.36
N ASN A 650 -1.04 -14.29 -13.67
CA ASN A 650 -1.69 -15.57 -13.32
C ASN A 650 -2.65 -15.50 -12.13
N GLY A 651 -2.84 -14.32 -11.54
CA GLY A 651 -3.81 -14.02 -10.49
C GLY A 651 -4.30 -12.58 -10.60
N LYS A 652 -5.36 -12.24 -9.86
CA LYS A 652 -5.98 -10.91 -9.91
C LYS A 652 -5.06 -9.83 -9.35
N VAL A 653 -5.21 -8.62 -9.89
CA VAL A 653 -4.65 -7.39 -9.32
C VAL A 653 -5.66 -6.79 -8.33
N ASN A 654 -5.21 -6.43 -7.14
CA ASN A 654 -6.02 -5.79 -6.10
C ASN A 654 -5.85 -4.26 -6.12
N ASP A 655 -4.63 -3.78 -6.42
CA ASP A 655 -4.28 -2.36 -6.49
C ASP A 655 -3.13 -2.11 -7.49
N LEU A 656 -3.07 -0.92 -8.05
CA LEU A 656 -2.00 -0.47 -8.94
C LEU A 656 -1.73 1.03 -8.76
N LYS A 657 -0.46 1.43 -8.81
CA LYS A 657 -0.08 2.84 -8.67
C LYS A 657 1.10 3.18 -9.57
N THR A 658 1.03 4.31 -10.28
CA THR A 658 2.17 4.83 -11.03
C THR A 658 2.92 5.85 -10.17
N VAL A 659 4.23 5.61 -9.96
CA VAL A 659 5.12 6.48 -9.18
C VAL A 659 6.42 6.65 -9.98
N ASP A 660 6.82 7.90 -10.24
CA ASP A 660 8.01 8.26 -11.04
C ASP A 660 8.16 7.47 -12.36
N ASP A 661 7.11 7.48 -13.18
CA ASP A 661 7.02 6.74 -14.46
C ASP A 661 7.27 5.21 -14.34
N LYS A 662 7.08 4.63 -13.15
CA LYS A 662 7.10 3.18 -12.91
C LYS A 662 5.73 2.70 -12.44
N LEU A 663 5.31 1.53 -12.90
CA LEU A 663 4.03 0.93 -12.49
C LEU A 663 4.26 -0.07 -11.35
N LEU A 664 3.75 0.24 -10.16
CA LEU A 664 3.62 -0.70 -9.05
C LEU A 664 2.29 -1.44 -9.17
N ILE A 665 2.32 -2.76 -8.94
CA ILE A 665 1.15 -3.64 -9.02
C ILE A 665 1.15 -4.54 -7.77
N ALA A 666 0.02 -4.65 -7.08
CA ALA A 666 -0.18 -5.51 -5.93
C ALA A 666 -1.42 -6.39 -6.12
N GLY A 667 -1.33 -7.67 -5.76
CA GLY A 667 -2.41 -8.62 -6.00
C GLY A 667 -2.19 -10.03 -5.49
N ASP A 668 -3.09 -10.92 -5.91
CA ASP A 668 -3.07 -12.36 -5.59
C ASP A 668 -2.41 -13.15 -6.75
N PHE A 669 -1.47 -12.52 -7.47
CA PHE A 669 -0.64 -13.16 -8.50
C PHE A 669 0.70 -13.62 -7.91
N TRP A 670 1.39 -14.49 -8.64
CA TRP A 670 2.76 -14.91 -8.32
C TRP A 670 3.68 -14.93 -9.54
N ASN A 671 3.13 -14.92 -10.77
CA ASN A 671 3.91 -14.81 -12.01
C ASN A 671 3.08 -14.24 -13.18
N THR A 672 3.77 -13.97 -14.28
CA THR A 672 3.19 -13.77 -15.61
C THR A 672 2.58 -15.07 -16.18
N THR A 673 1.68 -14.95 -17.16
CA THR A 673 1.08 -16.13 -17.82
C THR A 673 2.09 -16.84 -18.74
N ASN A 674 2.96 -16.11 -19.44
CA ASN A 674 3.90 -16.66 -20.43
C ASN A 674 5.33 -16.93 -19.91
N ASN A 675 5.57 -16.85 -18.59
CA ASN A 675 6.87 -17.04 -17.94
C ASN A 675 8.00 -16.11 -18.45
N SER A 676 7.95 -14.84 -18.06
CA SER A 676 8.95 -13.81 -18.38
C SER A 676 10.29 -13.93 -17.65
N GLU A 677 11.30 -13.22 -18.15
CA GLU A 677 12.49 -12.88 -17.38
C GLU A 677 12.13 -11.84 -16.29
N ILE A 678 12.47 -12.16 -15.04
CA ILE A 678 12.18 -11.36 -13.85
C ILE A 678 13.49 -10.91 -13.23
N ASN A 679 13.60 -9.62 -12.93
CA ASN A 679 14.71 -9.03 -12.18
C ASN A 679 14.39 -9.03 -10.69
N TYR A 680 15.40 -8.96 -9.83
CA TYR A 680 15.23 -9.01 -8.37
C TYR A 680 15.87 -7.81 -7.70
N PHE A 681 15.11 -7.11 -6.87
CA PHE A 681 15.67 -6.15 -5.92
C PHE A 681 16.24 -6.82 -4.67
N SER A 682 15.66 -7.95 -4.26
CA SER A 682 16.14 -8.72 -3.10
C SER A 682 17.30 -9.65 -3.49
N SER A 683 18.08 -10.08 -2.49
CA SER A 683 19.13 -11.10 -2.65
C SER A 683 18.58 -12.52 -2.81
N LEU A 684 17.28 -12.71 -2.55
CA LEU A 684 16.57 -14.00 -2.65
C LEU A 684 16.00 -14.15 -4.07
N LYS A 685 16.71 -14.91 -4.90
CA LYS A 685 16.27 -15.22 -6.28
C LYS A 685 15.28 -16.38 -6.30
N ASN A 686 14.01 -16.08 -6.06
CA ASN A 686 12.88 -16.95 -6.41
C ASN A 686 12.46 -16.60 -7.85
N ASN A 687 12.24 -17.57 -8.75
CA ASN A 687 11.94 -17.30 -10.17
C ASN A 687 10.50 -16.81 -10.44
N GLU A 688 9.99 -15.93 -9.58
CA GLU A 688 8.58 -15.56 -9.44
C GLU A 688 8.46 -14.05 -9.18
N LEU A 689 7.30 -13.46 -9.44
CA LEU A 689 7.02 -12.05 -9.16
C LEU A 689 6.75 -11.84 -7.67
N GLY A 690 6.07 -12.79 -7.01
CA GLY A 690 5.42 -12.55 -5.72
C GLY A 690 4.14 -11.73 -5.88
N SER A 691 3.54 -11.33 -4.74
CA SER A 691 2.29 -10.56 -4.65
C SER A 691 2.42 -9.07 -5.01
N VAL A 692 3.66 -8.56 -5.12
CA VAL A 692 3.98 -7.18 -5.44
C VAL A 692 5.07 -7.14 -6.50
N ALA A 693 4.84 -6.41 -7.59
CA ALA A 693 5.78 -6.26 -8.68
C ALA A 693 5.90 -4.80 -9.14
N LEU A 694 7.10 -4.45 -9.62
CA LEU A 694 7.36 -3.21 -10.34
C LEU A 694 7.54 -3.54 -11.83
N TYR A 695 6.78 -2.86 -12.69
CA TYR A 695 6.95 -2.90 -14.13
C TYR A 695 7.52 -1.59 -14.65
N ASN A 696 8.67 -1.67 -15.32
CA ASN A 696 9.29 -0.54 -16.01
C ASN A 696 9.89 -0.97 -17.36
N GLY A 697 9.03 -1.46 -18.27
CA GLY A 697 9.43 -2.12 -19.52
C GLY A 697 10.09 -3.50 -19.33
N SER A 698 10.31 -3.91 -18.09
CA SER A 698 10.73 -5.24 -17.65
C SER A 698 10.19 -5.45 -16.23
N TRP A 699 10.03 -6.71 -15.83
CA TRP A 699 9.54 -7.08 -14.50
C TRP A 699 10.65 -7.03 -13.46
N PHE A 700 10.32 -6.49 -12.29
CA PHE A 700 11.13 -6.57 -11.08
C PHE A 700 10.28 -7.08 -9.92
N SER A 701 10.75 -8.15 -9.28
CA SER A 701 10.21 -8.67 -8.02
C SER A 701 10.94 -8.05 -6.84
N PHE A 702 10.18 -7.75 -5.78
CA PHE A 702 10.74 -7.41 -4.47
C PHE A 702 10.99 -8.67 -3.59
N GLY A 703 10.60 -9.86 -4.06
CA GLY A 703 10.87 -11.15 -3.44
C GLY A 703 10.08 -11.43 -2.16
N ILE A 704 8.80 -11.06 -2.11
CA ILE A 704 7.91 -11.35 -0.97
C ILE A 704 6.99 -12.54 -1.29
N ASP A 705 6.93 -13.50 -0.37
CA ASP A 705 5.97 -14.60 -0.37
C ASP A 705 4.66 -14.24 0.38
N SER A 706 4.42 -12.95 0.69
CA SER A 706 3.21 -12.50 1.41
C SER A 706 2.00 -12.56 0.48
N GLN A 707 1.33 -13.72 0.48
CA GLN A 707 0.08 -13.90 -0.23
C GLN A 707 -0.91 -12.81 0.22
N ASN A 708 -1.51 -12.12 -0.76
CA ASN A 708 -2.57 -11.10 -0.61
C ASN A 708 -2.12 -9.68 -0.20
N SER A 709 -1.06 -9.12 -0.79
CA SER A 709 -0.89 -7.65 -0.81
C SER A 709 -2.05 -7.01 -1.59
N SER A 710 -2.67 -6.01 -0.98
CA SER A 710 -3.97 -5.45 -1.36
C SER A 710 -3.99 -3.94 -1.53
N ARG A 711 -2.96 -3.22 -1.06
CA ARG A 711 -2.86 -1.76 -1.12
C ARG A 711 -1.43 -1.28 -1.36
N ILE A 712 -1.29 -0.19 -2.12
CA ILE A 712 -0.03 0.51 -2.39
C ILE A 712 -0.12 1.95 -1.89
N SER A 713 0.62 2.26 -0.82
CA SER A 713 0.86 3.64 -0.38
C SER A 713 2.30 4.05 -0.63
N ASN A 714 2.56 5.34 -0.76
CA ASN A 714 3.90 5.90 -0.75
C ASN A 714 3.94 7.21 0.02
N LEU A 715 5.07 7.48 0.66
CA LEU A 715 5.32 8.74 1.36
C LEU A 715 6.82 9.04 1.45
N THR A 716 7.13 10.25 1.92
CA THR A 716 8.46 10.66 2.32
C THR A 716 8.50 10.89 3.83
N LEU A 717 9.51 10.37 4.53
CA LEU A 717 9.80 10.70 5.94
C LEU A 717 11.29 10.97 6.06
N ASN A 718 11.72 12.03 6.77
CA ASN A 718 13.15 12.39 6.88
C ASN A 718 13.88 12.50 5.52
N SER A 719 13.19 13.00 4.48
CA SER A 719 13.68 13.05 3.08
C SER A 719 13.96 11.69 2.42
N GLN A 720 13.47 10.59 3.02
CA GLN A 720 13.56 9.22 2.51
C GLN A 720 12.19 8.76 1.99
N GLU A 721 12.10 8.31 0.73
CA GLU A 721 10.86 7.75 0.16
C GLU A 721 10.71 6.28 0.56
N TYR A 722 9.48 5.93 0.95
CA TYR A 722 9.05 4.57 1.25
C TYR A 722 7.83 4.19 0.43
N TRP A 723 7.85 3.00 -0.17
CA TRP A 723 6.68 2.34 -0.73
C TRP A 723 6.14 1.32 0.28
N VAL A 724 4.85 1.36 0.56
CA VAL A 724 4.20 0.57 1.61
C VAL A 724 3.17 -0.34 0.97
N PHE A 725 3.34 -1.65 1.17
CA PHE A 725 2.52 -2.73 0.64
C PHE A 725 1.83 -3.43 1.82
N ASP A 726 0.69 -2.87 2.23
CA ASP A 726 0.03 -3.15 3.52
C ASP A 726 0.98 -3.02 4.73
N ASN A 727 1.62 -4.10 5.17
CA ASN A 727 2.56 -4.10 6.31
C ASN A 727 4.03 -4.09 5.88
N ASP A 728 4.33 -4.49 4.64
CA ASP A 728 5.69 -4.58 4.11
C ASP A 728 6.13 -3.20 3.59
N LYS A 729 7.35 -2.77 3.92
CA LYS A 729 7.84 -1.40 3.68
C LYS A 729 9.15 -1.42 2.90
N TRP A 730 9.16 -0.88 1.68
CA TRP A 730 10.34 -0.79 0.83
C TRP A 730 10.98 0.59 0.92
N ASP A 731 12.25 0.65 1.32
CA ASP A 731 13.09 1.85 1.23
C ASP A 731 13.56 2.02 -0.23
N VAL A 732 13.09 3.10 -0.86
CA VAL A 732 13.35 3.38 -2.28
C VAL A 732 14.79 3.83 -2.54
N ASN A 733 15.42 4.58 -1.62
CA ASN A 733 16.78 5.08 -1.85
C ASN A 733 17.83 4.07 -1.37
N GLY A 734 17.55 3.35 -0.28
CA GLY A 734 18.35 2.23 0.21
C GLY A 734 18.23 0.98 -0.68
N ASN A 735 17.15 0.87 -1.47
CA ASN A 735 16.82 -0.30 -2.29
C ASN A 735 16.80 -1.59 -1.44
N SER A 736 16.04 -1.55 -0.34
CA SER A 736 15.96 -2.64 0.63
C SER A 736 14.65 -2.65 1.41
N TRP A 737 14.31 -3.81 1.99
CA TRP A 737 13.21 -3.91 2.95
C TRP A 737 13.51 -3.13 4.23
N PHE A 738 12.68 -2.13 4.52
CA PHE A 738 12.73 -1.35 5.75
C PHE A 738 12.23 -2.19 6.93
N SER A 739 13.05 -2.27 7.98
CA SER A 739 12.69 -2.91 9.26
C SER A 739 12.51 -1.84 10.32
N ASP A 740 11.45 -1.95 11.12
CA ASP A 740 11.19 -1.03 12.22
C ASP A 740 12.35 -1.00 13.23
N SER A 741 12.76 0.20 13.63
CA SER A 741 13.85 0.46 14.57
C SER A 741 13.36 1.40 15.68
N TYR A 742 14.20 1.64 16.71
CA TYR A 742 13.88 2.61 17.75
C TYR A 742 13.76 4.04 17.19
N ALA A 743 14.67 4.44 16.29
CA ALA A 743 14.64 5.76 15.62
C ALA A 743 13.42 5.96 14.70
N LEU A 744 12.97 4.92 13.99
CA LEU A 744 11.82 5.04 13.10
C LEU A 744 11.04 3.73 13.02
N SER A 745 9.74 3.82 13.28
CA SER A 745 8.80 2.72 13.06
C SER A 745 7.43 3.27 12.66
N PHE A 746 6.84 2.73 11.59
CA PHE A 746 5.56 3.21 11.08
C PHE A 746 4.79 2.10 10.34
N ASN A 747 3.48 2.30 10.18
CA ASN A 747 2.61 1.50 9.31
C ASN A 747 1.55 2.44 8.72
N ILE A 748 1.26 2.37 7.42
CA ILE A 748 0.49 3.37 6.69
C ILE A 748 -0.50 2.70 5.75
N SER A 749 -1.77 3.11 5.86
CA SER A 749 -2.89 2.57 5.09
C SER A 749 -3.32 3.45 3.90
N SER A 750 -3.03 4.75 3.97
CA SER A 750 -3.27 5.73 2.91
C SER A 750 -2.45 7.00 3.19
N ALA A 751 -1.97 7.68 2.14
CA ALA A 751 -1.23 8.94 2.25
C ALA A 751 -1.52 9.86 1.06
N GLY A 752 -1.58 11.17 1.30
CA GLY A 752 -1.75 12.22 0.32
C GLY A 752 -0.77 13.37 0.54
N LYS A 753 -0.12 13.82 -0.53
CA LYS A 753 0.86 14.91 -0.51
C LYS A 753 0.19 16.24 -0.89
N LEU A 754 0.62 17.32 -0.25
CA LEU A 754 0.12 18.68 -0.42
C LEU A 754 1.30 19.66 -0.30
N ASN A 755 1.88 20.02 -1.45
CA ASN A 755 3.20 20.66 -1.54
C ASN A 755 4.27 19.83 -0.81
N ASP A 756 5.00 20.41 0.14
CA ASP A 756 6.01 19.72 0.96
C ASP A 756 5.42 19.09 2.24
N ASN A 757 4.10 19.01 2.36
CA ASN A 757 3.39 18.48 3.52
C ASN A 757 2.70 17.16 3.13
N ILE A 758 2.59 16.23 4.08
CA ILE A 758 1.99 14.91 3.86
C ILE A 758 0.94 14.69 4.94
N LEU A 759 -0.28 14.38 4.50
CA LEU A 759 -1.33 13.84 5.36
C LEU A 759 -1.33 12.32 5.19
N PHE A 760 -1.28 11.54 6.27
CA PHE A 760 -1.29 10.07 6.18
C PHE A 760 -2.06 9.42 7.32
N LEU A 761 -2.73 8.31 7.00
CA LEU A 761 -3.49 7.49 7.94
C LEU A 761 -2.70 6.23 8.28
N GLY A 762 -2.42 6.02 9.56
CA GLY A 762 -1.67 4.85 10.00
C GLY A 762 -1.18 5.01 11.42
N SER A 763 0.10 4.75 11.65
CA SER A 763 0.80 4.89 12.93
C SER A 763 2.25 5.31 12.69
N LEU A 764 2.80 6.17 13.56
CA LEU A 764 4.17 6.66 13.50
C LEU A 764 4.80 6.67 14.90
N ARG A 765 6.03 6.13 14.99
CA ARG A 765 7.04 6.50 15.98
C ARG A 765 8.28 7.02 15.28
N ILE A 766 8.82 8.12 15.77
CA ILE A 766 10.11 8.68 15.39
C ILE A 766 10.91 9.08 16.62
N SER A 767 12.23 8.95 16.57
CA SER A 767 13.17 9.50 17.54
C SER A 767 14.43 9.97 16.85
N ASP A 768 15.12 10.97 17.42
CA ASP A 768 16.30 11.56 16.76
C ASP A 768 17.48 10.58 16.77
N GLU A 769 17.76 9.93 17.90
CA GLU A 769 18.92 9.05 18.08
C GLU A 769 18.56 7.76 18.84
N ILE A 770 19.25 6.67 18.51
CA ILE A 770 19.17 5.37 19.22
C ILE A 770 20.27 5.32 20.27
N THR A 771 19.93 4.84 21.48
CA THR A 771 20.81 4.87 22.64
C THR A 771 20.92 3.53 23.36
N ASN A 772 21.92 3.40 24.21
CA ASN A 772 22.18 2.20 25.02
C ASN A 772 22.27 2.59 26.51
N GLN A 773 21.14 2.86 27.17
CA GLN A 773 21.02 3.28 28.58
C GLN A 773 21.71 4.60 28.99
N GLY A 774 22.34 5.29 28.05
CA GLY A 774 22.83 6.64 28.24
C GLY A 774 23.49 7.18 26.98
N ILE A 775 23.54 8.51 26.88
CA ILE A 775 24.06 9.23 25.72
C ILE A 775 24.71 10.54 26.13
N PHE A 776 25.79 10.92 25.44
CA PHE A 776 26.37 12.26 25.56
C PHE A 776 25.65 13.26 24.63
N VAL A 777 25.50 14.50 25.06
CA VAL A 777 24.85 15.60 24.32
C VAL A 777 25.76 16.82 24.32
N ASN A 778 25.89 17.45 23.15
CA ASN A 778 26.69 18.65 22.91
C ASN A 778 25.76 19.85 22.67
N SER A 779 26.25 21.10 22.72
CA SER A 779 25.41 22.30 22.55
C SER A 779 24.87 22.47 21.12
N SER A 780 25.50 21.83 20.13
CA SER A 780 25.16 21.95 18.71
C SER A 780 24.48 20.71 18.10
N SER A 781 24.45 19.59 18.82
CA SER A 781 23.72 18.37 18.42
C SER A 781 23.53 17.43 19.62
N ILE A 782 22.54 16.54 19.53
CA ILE A 782 22.61 15.27 20.27
C ILE A 782 23.96 14.60 19.89
N GLY A 783 24.72 14.15 20.88
CA GLY A 783 26.03 13.56 20.64
C GLY A 783 25.87 12.15 20.10
N THR A 784 26.62 11.78 19.07
CA THR A 784 26.49 10.48 18.39
C THR A 784 27.15 9.33 19.15
N SER A 785 27.32 9.44 20.47
CA SER A 785 28.08 8.51 21.31
C SER A 785 27.27 8.10 22.53
N ASN A 786 27.01 6.80 22.63
CA ASN A 786 26.56 6.17 23.86
C ASN A 786 27.57 6.40 24.99
N ILE A 787 27.11 6.20 26.23
CA ILE A 787 28.03 6.13 27.38
C ILE A 787 28.95 4.90 27.29
N THR A 788 28.48 3.80 26.67
CA THR A 788 29.22 2.55 26.46
C THR A 788 28.80 1.90 25.14
N ASP A 789 29.78 1.31 24.46
CA ASP A 789 29.64 0.53 23.23
C ASP A 789 29.19 -0.93 23.50
N ASP A 790 29.30 -1.43 24.74
CA ASP A 790 28.86 -2.78 25.10
C ASP A 790 27.34 -2.84 25.29
N THR A 791 26.69 -3.78 24.61
CA THR A 791 25.23 -3.90 24.61
C THR A 791 24.72 -4.36 25.97
N PHE A 792 23.72 -3.67 26.53
CA PHE A 792 23.09 -4.13 27.76
C PHE A 792 22.13 -5.30 27.51
N LEU A 793 22.17 -6.31 28.39
CA LEU A 793 21.17 -7.39 28.44
C LEU A 793 19.92 -6.95 29.23
N SER A 794 20.13 -6.14 30.27
CA SER A 794 19.12 -5.53 31.12
C SER A 794 19.79 -4.52 32.05
N GLY A 795 19.13 -3.41 32.38
CA GLY A 795 19.59 -2.53 33.45
C GLY A 795 19.27 -1.05 33.29
N ASN A 796 19.85 -0.24 34.17
CA ASN A 796 19.76 1.22 34.19
C ASN A 796 21.10 1.79 34.68
N ILE A 797 21.67 2.76 33.97
CA ILE A 797 22.81 3.55 34.47
C ILE A 797 22.25 4.70 35.31
N ASN A 798 22.52 4.68 36.62
CA ASN A 798 21.97 5.66 37.56
C ASN A 798 22.94 6.81 37.87
N ILE A 799 24.26 6.60 37.74
CA ILE A 799 25.28 7.59 38.11
C ILE A 799 26.54 7.50 37.24
N GLY A 800 27.18 8.65 37.00
CA GLY A 800 28.50 8.76 36.40
C GLY A 800 29.43 9.62 37.25
N LEU A 801 30.71 9.27 37.28
CA LEU A 801 31.79 9.98 37.97
C LEU A 801 32.91 10.30 36.97
N TYR A 802 33.17 11.59 36.77
CA TYR A 802 34.33 12.09 36.03
C TYR A 802 35.54 12.10 36.96
N ILE A 803 36.69 11.61 36.49
CA ILE A 803 37.96 11.65 37.24
C ILE A 803 38.99 12.51 36.50
N ASN A 804 39.13 12.32 35.19
CA ASN A 804 39.95 13.16 34.30
C ASN A 804 39.55 12.92 32.82
N GLU A 805 40.17 13.68 31.91
CA GLU A 805 39.94 13.62 30.45
C GLU A 805 40.01 12.19 29.86
N SER A 806 40.77 11.29 30.47
CA SER A 806 40.97 9.89 30.04
C SER A 806 40.25 8.84 30.89
N LEU A 807 39.55 9.22 31.97
CA LEU A 807 38.98 8.27 32.94
C LEU A 807 37.63 8.74 33.50
N SER A 808 36.59 7.95 33.24
CA SER A 808 35.25 8.08 33.85
C SER A 808 34.71 6.72 34.30
N ILE A 809 33.79 6.72 35.27
CA ILE A 809 33.20 5.50 35.84
C ILE A 809 31.69 5.66 35.92
N PHE A 810 30.94 4.68 35.46
CA PHE A 810 29.48 4.67 35.47
C PHE A 810 28.96 3.50 36.29
N GLY A 811 27.86 3.72 37.01
CA GLY A 811 27.28 2.76 37.94
C GLY A 811 25.75 2.73 37.89
N GLY A 812 25.19 1.58 38.23
CA GLY A 812 23.75 1.38 38.32
C GLY A 812 23.38 -0.06 38.67
N GLU A 813 22.23 -0.52 38.16
CA GLU A 813 21.81 -1.92 38.22
C GLU A 813 21.77 -2.43 36.78
N PHE A 814 22.78 -3.19 36.33
CA PHE A 814 22.87 -3.63 34.94
C PHE A 814 23.74 -4.84 34.71
N THR A 815 23.60 -5.48 33.55
CA THR A 815 24.55 -6.47 33.03
C THR A 815 24.69 -6.33 31.51
N THR A 816 25.93 -6.31 31.01
CA THR A 816 26.24 -6.21 29.58
C THR A 816 26.50 -7.58 28.93
N VAL A 817 26.56 -7.63 27.59
CA VAL A 817 26.91 -8.84 26.83
C VAL A 817 28.33 -9.33 27.14
N SER A 818 29.28 -8.44 27.46
CA SER A 818 30.63 -8.85 27.92
C SER A 818 30.66 -9.33 29.38
N ASN A 819 29.52 -9.35 30.08
CA ASN A 819 29.37 -9.68 31.51
C ASN A 819 29.96 -8.62 32.46
N ILE A 820 29.96 -7.35 32.07
CA ILE A 820 30.19 -6.25 33.01
C ILE A 820 28.89 -6.05 33.80
N THR A 821 28.97 -6.09 35.13
CA THR A 821 27.80 -5.98 36.03
C THR A 821 27.93 -4.76 36.94
N ASN A 822 26.86 -3.97 37.02
CA ASN A 822 26.63 -2.80 37.89
C ASN A 822 27.62 -1.63 37.87
N LEU A 823 28.85 -1.81 37.37
CA LEU A 823 29.88 -0.78 37.30
C LEU A 823 30.77 -0.99 36.08
N VAL A 824 30.92 0.05 35.27
CA VAL A 824 31.84 0.11 34.12
C VAL A 824 32.83 1.25 34.31
N ILE A 825 34.11 0.96 34.10
CA ILE A 825 35.23 1.89 34.07
C ILE A 825 35.62 2.10 32.61
N ILE A 826 35.67 3.35 32.17
CA ILE A 826 36.11 3.75 30.84
C ILE A 826 37.44 4.49 30.99
N GLU A 827 38.52 3.86 30.54
CA GLU A 827 39.90 4.39 30.61
C GLU A 827 40.53 4.34 29.21
N ASP A 828 40.99 5.48 28.68
CA ASP A 828 41.56 5.58 27.32
C ASP A 828 40.68 4.91 26.22
N ASP A 829 39.38 5.21 26.22
CA ASP A 829 38.36 4.59 25.34
C ASP A 829 38.25 3.05 25.46
N GLN A 830 38.70 2.46 26.58
CA GLN A 830 38.57 1.02 26.87
C GLN A 830 37.66 0.78 28.07
N GLU A 831 36.68 -0.10 27.88
CA GLU A 831 35.68 -0.46 28.88
C GLU A 831 36.10 -1.68 29.70
N SER A 832 35.86 -1.62 31.01
CA SER A 832 36.17 -2.73 31.93
C SER A 832 35.26 -2.75 33.16
N GLY A 833 34.95 -3.94 33.65
CA GLY A 833 34.32 -4.15 34.95
C GLY A 833 35.33 -4.38 36.07
N ILE A 834 34.84 -4.59 37.29
CA ILE A 834 35.66 -5.03 38.43
C ILE A 834 35.31 -6.48 38.77
N ASP A 835 35.91 -7.44 38.05
CA ASP A 835 35.69 -8.90 38.20
C ASP A 835 35.91 -9.45 39.62
N THR A 836 36.61 -8.71 40.48
CA THR A 836 36.85 -9.10 41.88
C THR A 836 35.68 -8.79 42.82
N ILE A 837 34.68 -8.01 42.38
CA ILE A 837 33.45 -7.76 43.14
C ILE A 837 32.43 -8.85 42.75
N ASN A 838 31.94 -9.59 43.75
CA ASN A 838 30.84 -10.54 43.56
C ASN A 838 29.52 -9.84 43.86
N TRP A 839 28.90 -9.27 42.83
CA TRP A 839 27.63 -8.57 42.93
C TRP A 839 26.48 -9.51 43.34
N ASP A 840 25.70 -9.10 44.34
CA ASP A 840 24.50 -9.79 44.78
C ASP A 840 23.33 -9.59 43.80
N THR A 841 22.36 -10.50 43.81
CA THR A 841 21.16 -10.40 42.99
C THR A 841 20.30 -9.21 43.41
N ASN A 842 19.97 -8.33 42.45
CA ASN A 842 19.30 -7.04 42.68
C ASN A 842 20.13 -6.05 43.53
N SER A 843 21.46 -6.17 43.50
CA SER A 843 22.35 -5.10 43.96
C SER A 843 22.45 -4.00 42.91
N SER A 844 22.68 -2.77 43.34
CA SER A 844 22.87 -1.60 42.47
C SER A 844 23.98 -0.70 43.01
N VAL A 845 24.77 -0.08 42.13
CA VAL A 845 25.65 1.05 42.49
C VAL A 845 24.81 2.32 42.52
N THR A 846 24.75 2.95 43.69
CA THR A 846 23.92 4.13 43.94
C THR A 846 24.72 5.40 44.16
N GLN A 847 26.00 5.30 44.51
CA GLN A 847 26.89 6.46 44.62
C GLN A 847 28.33 6.12 44.24
N LEU A 848 29.04 7.07 43.61
CA LEU A 848 30.45 6.97 43.26
C LEU A 848 31.18 8.23 43.72
N PHE A 849 32.35 8.07 44.35
CA PHE A 849 33.18 9.19 44.78
C PHE A 849 34.67 8.82 44.79
N VAL A 850 35.56 9.75 44.43
CA VAL A 850 37.01 9.54 44.42
C VAL A 850 37.72 10.58 45.26
N TYR A 851 38.67 10.11 46.08
CA TYR A 851 39.60 10.96 46.82
C TYR A 851 40.97 10.29 46.90
N ASN A 852 42.04 11.01 46.56
CA ASN A 852 43.42 10.52 46.58
C ASN A 852 43.64 9.15 45.86
N GLU A 853 43.14 9.02 44.63
CA GLU A 853 43.19 7.79 43.80
C GLU A 853 42.40 6.57 44.36
N ILE A 854 41.65 6.75 45.45
CA ILE A 854 40.75 5.74 46.01
C ILE A 854 39.33 6.01 45.55
N LEU A 855 38.70 5.01 44.95
CA LEU A 855 37.29 4.97 44.58
C LEU A 855 36.46 4.38 45.72
N PHE A 856 35.44 5.12 46.13
CA PHE A 856 34.40 4.70 47.07
C PHE A 856 33.12 4.43 46.26
N ILE A 857 32.63 3.20 46.36
CA ILE A 857 31.43 2.73 45.67
C ILE A 857 30.36 2.50 46.74
N GLY A 858 29.28 3.26 46.67
CA GLY A 858 28.12 3.14 47.53
C GLY A 858 27.07 2.27 46.84
N THR A 859 26.53 1.31 47.57
CA THR A 859 25.62 0.30 47.01
C THR A 859 24.24 0.36 47.65
N ALA A 860 23.27 -0.26 46.97
CA ALA A 860 22.04 -0.74 47.56
C ALA A 860 21.90 -2.25 47.32
N GLY A 861 21.42 -2.99 48.33
CA GLY A 861 21.12 -4.42 48.20
C GLY A 861 22.31 -5.39 48.17
N GLN A 862 23.55 -4.90 48.19
CA GLN A 862 24.80 -5.67 48.32
C GLN A 862 25.13 -5.97 49.79
N GLU A 863 25.80 -7.10 50.08
CA GLU A 863 26.32 -7.41 51.44
C GLU A 863 27.28 -6.30 51.94
N GLU A 864 28.22 -5.84 51.12
CA GLU A 864 29.04 -4.65 51.38
C GLU A 864 28.35 -3.35 50.94
N SER A 865 27.89 -2.54 51.91
CA SER A 865 27.26 -1.23 51.65
C SER A 865 28.23 -0.18 51.06
N VAL A 866 29.52 -0.28 51.39
CA VAL A 866 30.58 0.61 50.88
C VAL A 866 31.77 -0.26 50.46
N ILE A 867 32.12 -0.20 49.17
CA ILE A 867 33.28 -0.89 48.60
C ILE A 867 34.38 0.13 48.31
N VAL A 868 35.61 -0.20 48.70
CA VAL A 868 36.80 0.66 48.53
C VAL A 868 37.76 0.01 47.54
N TYR A 869 38.03 0.70 46.45
CA TYR A 869 38.86 0.23 45.33
C TYR A 869 40.01 1.21 45.05
N ASP A 870 41.23 0.68 44.94
CA ASP A 870 42.43 1.44 44.62
C ASP A 870 42.58 1.51 43.09
N LEU A 871 42.36 2.70 42.51
CA LEU A 871 42.43 2.91 41.06
C LEU A 871 43.86 2.76 40.51
N LYS A 872 44.87 3.05 41.34
CA LYS A 872 46.28 2.99 40.95
C LYS A 872 46.79 1.55 40.88
N ASN A 873 46.44 0.73 41.87
CA ASN A 873 46.83 -0.67 41.96
C ASN A 873 45.83 -1.61 41.27
N LYS A 874 44.67 -1.09 40.85
CA LYS A 874 43.55 -1.81 40.23
C LYS A 874 43.09 -3.01 41.07
N SER A 875 42.89 -2.77 42.36
CA SER A 875 42.56 -3.79 43.34
C SER A 875 41.66 -3.27 44.46
N LEU A 876 40.79 -4.12 44.99
CA LEU A 876 40.08 -3.85 46.25
C LEU A 876 41.07 -3.55 47.38
N ALA A 877 40.72 -2.59 48.25
CA ALA A 877 41.49 -2.29 49.45
C ALA A 877 41.62 -3.54 50.35
N SER A 878 42.78 -3.68 51.01
CA SER A 878 43.12 -4.86 51.81
C SER A 878 42.20 -5.10 53.02
N GLU A 879 41.57 -4.04 53.51
CA GLU A 879 40.51 -4.08 54.51
C GLU A 879 39.34 -3.25 53.95
N GLN A 880 38.19 -3.89 53.74
CA GLN A 880 36.95 -3.21 53.36
C GLN A 880 36.28 -2.62 54.62
N PRO A 881 35.53 -1.51 54.52
CA PRO A 881 34.68 -1.03 55.59
C PRO A 881 33.71 -2.14 56.05
N ARG A 882 33.42 -2.19 57.35
CA ARG A 882 32.31 -3.05 57.81
C ARG A 882 31.00 -2.54 57.22
N SER A 883 30.14 -3.44 56.79
CA SER A 883 28.85 -3.04 56.21
C SER A 883 27.97 -2.32 57.23
N LEU A 884 27.15 -1.41 56.70
CA LEU A 884 26.08 -0.75 57.45
C LEU A 884 24.84 -1.65 57.45
N THR A 885 23.89 -1.37 58.33
CA THR A 885 22.69 -2.20 58.54
C THR A 885 21.46 -1.32 58.75
N SER A 886 20.29 -1.80 58.31
CA SER A 886 18.99 -1.21 58.63
C SER A 886 18.06 -2.23 59.27
N LEU A 887 17.14 -1.73 60.09
CA LEU A 887 16.08 -2.47 60.76
C LEU A 887 14.79 -2.55 59.92
N THR A 888 14.63 -1.69 58.90
CA THR A 888 13.36 -1.48 58.18
C THR A 888 13.42 -1.75 56.67
N SER A 889 14.59 -1.62 56.06
CA SER A 889 14.79 -1.68 54.61
C SER A 889 16.15 -2.29 54.25
N SER A 890 16.43 -2.43 52.95
CA SER A 890 17.81 -2.68 52.48
C SER A 890 18.63 -1.41 52.64
N VAL A 891 19.86 -1.54 53.11
CA VAL A 891 20.80 -0.41 53.17
C VAL A 891 20.99 0.18 51.78
N LYS A 892 21.00 1.51 51.70
CA LYS A 892 21.31 2.28 50.50
C LYS A 892 22.23 3.45 50.85
N ILE A 893 23.38 3.53 50.19
CA ILE A 893 24.23 4.73 50.24
C ILE A 893 23.72 5.76 49.25
N THR A 894 23.72 7.03 49.64
CA THR A 894 23.13 8.14 48.87
C THR A 894 24.13 9.24 48.54
N GLU A 895 25.11 9.50 49.40
CA GLU A 895 26.08 10.57 49.20
C GLU A 895 27.40 10.26 49.93
N PHE A 896 28.51 10.74 49.38
CA PHE A 896 29.85 10.68 49.98
C PHE A 896 30.49 12.06 50.02
N GLY A 897 31.46 12.25 50.90
CA GLY A 897 32.30 13.44 50.96
C GLY A 897 33.47 13.29 51.92
N ILE A 898 34.31 14.32 52.02
CA ILE A 898 35.50 14.33 52.88
C ILE A 898 35.41 15.46 53.89
N LEU A 899 35.60 15.13 55.16
CA LEU A 899 35.76 16.11 56.24
C LEU A 899 37.20 16.09 56.76
N TYR A 900 37.80 17.29 56.85
CA TYR A 900 39.14 17.57 57.36
C TYR A 900 40.23 16.63 56.80
N ASP A 901 40.18 16.28 55.52
CA ASP A 901 41.09 15.38 54.77
C ASP A 901 41.23 13.93 55.31
N ASN A 902 40.55 13.56 56.40
CA ASN A 902 40.83 12.33 57.14
C ASN A 902 39.59 11.46 57.37
N TYR A 903 38.39 11.99 57.15
CA TYR A 903 37.13 11.30 57.37
C TYR A 903 36.31 11.26 56.08
N LEU A 904 36.02 10.06 55.59
CA LEU A 904 34.96 9.86 54.60
C LEU A 904 33.62 10.00 55.32
N VAL A 905 32.85 11.00 54.94
CA VAL A 905 31.46 11.18 55.36
C VAL A 905 30.61 10.30 54.45
N VAL A 906 29.85 9.39 55.05
CA VAL A 906 28.94 8.49 54.35
C VAL A 906 27.53 8.82 54.79
N ALA A 907 26.64 9.08 53.84
CA ALA A 907 25.22 9.28 54.09
C ALA A 907 24.36 8.21 53.40
N GLY A 908 23.18 7.94 53.95
CA GLY A 908 22.30 6.94 53.38
C GLY A 908 21.02 6.66 54.16
N GLU A 909 20.41 5.53 53.79
CA GLU A 909 19.29 4.89 54.48
C GLU A 909 19.84 3.67 55.24
N TYR A 910 20.20 3.88 56.52
CA TYR A 910 20.67 2.85 57.44
C TYR A 910 20.57 3.32 58.90
N ASP A 911 20.60 2.37 59.82
CA ASP A 911 20.37 2.58 61.26
C ASP A 911 21.63 2.39 62.12
N ALA A 912 22.57 1.52 61.72
CA ALA A 912 23.79 1.23 62.49
C ALA A 912 24.90 0.55 61.66
N VAL A 913 26.13 0.51 62.21
CA VAL A 913 27.25 -0.30 61.69
C VAL A 913 27.13 -1.75 62.18
N ASP A 914 27.33 -2.75 61.30
CA ASP A 914 27.22 -4.16 61.70
C ASP A 914 28.16 -4.55 62.87
N ASN A 915 27.59 -5.29 63.83
CA ASN A 915 28.27 -5.82 65.01
C ASN A 915 29.21 -4.81 65.72
N SER A 916 28.75 -3.57 65.87
CA SER A 916 29.51 -2.44 66.42
C SER A 916 28.79 -1.73 67.58
N GLU A 917 29.56 -1.03 68.43
CA GLU A 917 29.02 -0.09 69.45
C GLU A 917 28.94 1.35 68.91
N VAL A 918 29.22 1.57 67.61
CA VAL A 918 29.15 2.89 66.97
C VAL A 918 27.69 3.21 66.64
N ASP A 919 27.13 4.15 67.39
CA ASP A 919 25.79 4.69 67.21
C ASP A 919 25.81 5.80 66.14
N CYS A 920 25.42 5.47 64.91
CA CYS A 920 25.22 6.43 63.82
C CYS A 920 24.19 5.92 62.81
N SER A 921 23.11 6.69 62.64
CA SER A 921 22.01 6.45 61.70
C SER A 921 22.00 7.56 60.66
N GLY A 922 21.86 7.19 59.38
CA GLY A 922 21.82 8.11 58.24
C GLY A 922 23.12 8.82 57.87
N LEU A 923 24.05 9.03 58.82
CA LEU A 923 25.33 9.70 58.60
C LEU A 923 26.42 9.15 59.55
N CYS A 924 27.49 8.59 58.99
CA CYS A 924 28.64 8.06 59.73
C CYS A 924 29.96 8.61 59.17
N TYR A 925 31.01 8.66 60.00
CA TYR A 925 32.37 8.86 59.53
C TYR A 925 33.08 7.52 59.38
N TYR A 926 33.81 7.34 58.28
CA TYR A 926 34.84 6.32 58.14
C TYR A 926 36.22 6.99 58.15
N ASN A 927 37.00 6.72 59.19
CA ASN A 927 38.31 7.33 59.40
C ASN A 927 39.35 6.66 58.50
N LEU A 928 39.84 7.42 57.50
CA LEU A 928 40.74 6.92 56.46
C LEU A 928 42.13 6.53 56.97
N ASN A 929 42.52 6.96 58.18
CA ASN A 929 43.82 6.61 58.78
C ASN A 929 43.75 5.36 59.67
N THR A 930 42.58 5.02 60.20
CA THR A 930 42.39 3.91 61.16
C THR A 930 41.50 2.80 60.63
N SER A 931 40.89 2.99 59.45
CA SER A 931 39.97 2.07 58.79
C SER A 931 38.76 1.68 59.65
N ALA A 932 38.31 2.61 60.51
CA ALA A 932 37.24 2.39 61.48
C ALA A 932 36.08 3.39 61.32
N TRP A 933 34.87 2.93 61.64
CA TRP A 933 33.68 3.79 61.74
C TRP A 933 33.68 4.60 63.05
N GLU A 934 33.26 5.85 62.96
CA GLU A 934 33.07 6.81 64.06
C GLU A 934 31.70 7.50 63.91
N SER A 935 31.09 7.90 65.03
CA SER A 935 29.81 8.64 65.00
C SER A 935 30.03 10.09 64.59
N CYS A 936 29.16 10.61 63.72
CA CYS A 936 29.34 11.90 63.05
C CYS A 936 28.81 13.09 63.88
N ILE A 937 27.54 13.01 64.29
CA ILE A 937 26.82 14.03 65.07
C ILE A 937 26.05 13.29 66.17
N SER A 938 26.20 13.72 67.42
CA SER A 938 25.46 13.15 68.55
C SER A 938 23.95 13.40 68.42
N ASP A 939 23.14 12.39 68.76
CA ASP A 939 21.68 12.43 68.74
C ASP A 939 21.06 12.72 67.34
N LEU A 940 21.82 12.47 66.27
CA LEU A 940 21.36 12.48 64.87
C LEU A 940 20.78 11.09 64.48
N SER A 941 19.64 11.07 63.81
CA SER A 941 19.05 9.86 63.22
C SER A 941 18.15 10.16 62.02
N GLY A 942 17.77 9.12 61.28
CA GLY A 942 16.89 9.21 60.12
C GLY A 942 17.63 8.96 58.81
N THR A 943 17.08 9.45 57.70
CA THR A 943 17.62 9.22 56.36
C THR A 943 18.16 10.51 55.78
N ILE A 944 19.42 10.50 55.32
CA ILE A 944 20.01 11.63 54.59
C ILE A 944 20.22 11.18 53.15
N ASN A 945 19.58 11.88 52.21
CA ASN A 945 19.61 11.53 50.78
C ASN A 945 20.68 12.29 50.00
N THR A 946 21.15 13.43 50.51
CA THR A 946 22.17 14.27 49.86
C THR A 946 22.77 15.24 50.85
N PHE A 947 24.00 15.68 50.57
CA PHE A 947 24.60 16.83 51.26
C PHE A 947 25.61 17.55 50.37
N LYS A 948 25.97 18.77 50.77
CA LYS A 948 27.04 19.60 50.19
C LYS A 948 27.81 20.31 51.30
N PHE A 949 29.07 20.65 51.06
CA PHE A 949 29.87 21.47 51.97
C PHE A 949 29.90 22.95 51.56
N ILE A 950 29.79 23.83 52.55
CA ILE A 950 30.03 25.27 52.46
C ILE A 950 31.10 25.59 53.51
N ASP A 951 32.35 25.71 53.08
CA ASP A 951 33.53 25.72 53.95
C ASP A 951 33.49 24.52 54.93
N ASP A 952 33.45 24.74 56.25
CA ASP A 952 33.37 23.70 57.29
C ASP A 952 31.92 23.38 57.75
N VAL A 953 30.91 23.83 57.00
CA VAL A 953 29.48 23.55 57.27
C VAL A 953 28.95 22.53 56.28
N ILE A 954 28.34 21.46 56.77
CA ILE A 954 27.58 20.52 55.94
C ILE A 954 26.12 21.00 55.86
N VAL A 955 25.56 21.03 54.65
CA VAL A 955 24.14 21.27 54.40
C VAL A 955 23.54 19.98 53.86
N MET A 956 22.59 19.40 54.59
CA MET A 956 22.03 18.06 54.36
C MET A 956 20.55 18.13 54.02
N GLY A 957 20.10 17.24 53.13
CA GLY A 957 18.69 17.06 52.78
C GLY A 957 18.20 15.63 53.06
N GLY A 958 17.00 15.49 53.64
CA GLY A 958 16.38 14.18 53.86
C GLY A 958 15.21 14.19 54.85
N ASP A 959 15.13 13.12 55.64
CA ASP A 959 14.20 12.94 56.77
C ASP A 959 15.02 12.88 58.06
N ILE A 960 15.48 14.04 58.50
CA ILE A 960 16.52 14.17 59.53
C ILE A 960 15.87 14.41 60.89
N LYS A 961 16.39 13.77 61.93
CA LYS A 961 16.07 14.08 63.33
C LYS A 961 17.35 14.40 64.10
N LEU A 962 17.28 15.44 64.92
CA LEU A 962 18.38 15.87 65.76
C LEU A 962 17.81 16.44 67.06
N ASN A 963 18.20 15.88 68.21
CA ASN A 963 17.69 16.29 69.53
C ASN A 963 16.15 16.26 69.66
N ASP A 964 15.50 15.20 69.16
CA ASP A 964 14.03 15.05 69.00
C ASP A 964 13.34 15.98 67.99
N ASP A 965 13.96 17.09 67.57
CA ASP A 965 13.44 17.96 66.50
C ASP A 965 13.62 17.32 65.11
N SER A 966 12.69 17.60 64.19
CA SER A 966 12.66 17.01 62.83
C SER A 966 12.90 18.07 61.76
N TYR A 967 13.80 17.78 60.81
CA TYR A 967 14.25 18.69 59.76
C TYR A 967 14.21 18.01 58.39
N LYS A 968 13.96 18.80 57.34
CA LYS A 968 14.03 18.37 55.93
C LYS A 968 15.29 18.85 55.22
N VAL A 969 15.72 20.05 55.58
CA VAL A 969 17.02 20.62 55.26
C VAL A 969 17.66 21.06 56.58
N LEU A 970 18.91 20.68 56.80
CA LEU A 970 19.65 20.98 58.03
C LEU A 970 21.08 21.41 57.68
N ASP A 971 21.53 22.53 58.22
CA ASP A 971 22.93 22.92 58.19
C ASP A 971 23.59 22.72 59.57
N TYR A 972 24.81 22.16 59.56
CA TYR A 972 25.54 21.82 60.77
C TYR A 972 27.02 22.21 60.65
N ASN A 973 27.52 22.97 61.61
CA ASN A 973 28.89 23.48 61.62
C ASN A 973 29.79 22.64 62.54
N PHE A 974 30.86 22.04 62.00
CA PHE A 974 31.75 21.12 62.71
C PHE A 974 32.86 21.79 63.56
N THR A 975 32.82 23.11 63.76
CA THR A 975 33.79 23.83 64.62
C THR A 975 33.46 23.69 66.13
N GLU A 976 34.33 24.21 67.01
CA GLU A 976 34.36 23.97 68.47
C GLU A 976 33.04 24.19 69.26
N ASN A 977 31.99 24.75 68.66
CA ASN A 977 30.67 24.97 69.31
C ASN A 977 29.50 24.18 68.69
N ALA A 978 29.70 23.38 67.64
CA ALA A 978 28.74 22.38 67.15
C ALA A 978 27.27 22.87 67.05
N THR A 979 27.00 23.86 66.19
CA THR A 979 25.70 24.54 66.11
C THR A 979 24.94 24.25 64.81
N VAL A 980 23.63 24.00 64.95
CA VAL A 980 22.62 24.10 63.89
C VAL A 980 22.30 25.56 63.62
N SER A 981 22.06 25.95 62.36
CA SER A 981 21.54 27.28 62.02
C SER A 981 20.02 27.25 61.77
N SER A 982 19.40 28.43 61.80
CA SER A 982 17.96 28.57 61.55
C SER A 982 17.62 28.89 60.10
N SER A 983 18.60 28.93 59.19
CA SER A 983 18.41 29.41 57.81
C SER A 983 17.33 28.65 57.03
N PHE A 984 17.18 27.34 57.30
CA PHE A 984 16.34 26.45 56.48
C PHE A 984 15.17 25.81 57.24
N GLN A 985 14.95 26.17 58.51
CA GLN A 985 14.05 25.45 59.43
C GLN A 985 12.56 25.43 59.02
N ASP A 986 12.12 26.38 58.17
CA ASP A 986 10.73 26.48 57.73
C ASP A 986 10.38 25.58 56.51
N PHE A 987 11.27 24.68 56.07
CA PHE A 987 10.99 23.78 54.94
C PHE A 987 10.26 22.49 55.38
N GLU A 988 8.96 22.41 55.06
CA GLU A 988 8.11 21.25 55.39
C GLU A 988 7.74 20.35 54.19
N LYS A 989 8.14 20.70 52.96
CA LYS A 989 7.47 20.28 51.71
C LYS A 989 7.77 18.85 51.21
N GLY A 990 8.15 17.92 52.08
CA GLY A 990 8.46 16.51 51.76
C GLY A 990 9.87 16.09 52.15
N SER A 991 10.29 14.88 51.74
CA SER A 991 11.66 14.39 51.91
C SER A 991 12.55 14.96 50.80
N VAL A 992 13.65 15.63 51.14
CA VAL A 992 14.59 16.17 50.14
C VAL A 992 15.48 15.04 49.61
N LYS A 993 15.54 14.88 48.29
CA LYS A 993 16.36 13.89 47.58
C LYS A 993 17.63 14.49 46.98
N LYS A 994 17.55 15.71 46.44
CA LYS A 994 18.68 16.42 45.80
C LYS A 994 18.78 17.86 46.32
N LEU A 995 20.00 18.37 46.39
CA LEU A 995 20.32 19.69 46.92
C LEU A 995 21.46 20.33 46.12
N LEU A 996 21.21 21.54 45.64
CA LEU A 996 22.17 22.39 44.93
C LEU A 996 22.41 23.67 45.76
N VAL A 997 23.68 23.97 46.02
CA VAL A 997 24.10 25.24 46.63
C VAL A 997 24.48 26.21 45.52
N VAL A 998 23.82 27.37 45.47
CA VAL A 998 24.02 28.38 44.42
C VAL A 998 25.09 29.39 44.82
N ASP A 999 25.05 29.84 46.07
CA ASP A 999 26.01 30.78 46.66
C ASP A 999 26.84 30.07 47.73
N ASN A 1000 28.15 30.34 47.81
CA ASN A 1000 29.02 29.79 48.87
C ASN A 1000 28.77 30.48 50.23
N SER A 1001 27.57 30.29 50.79
CA SER A 1001 27.10 30.89 52.04
C SER A 1001 25.90 30.11 52.58
N THR A 1002 25.86 29.84 53.88
CA THR A 1002 24.72 29.19 54.57
C THR A 1002 23.49 30.11 54.73
N LEU A 1003 23.61 31.38 54.31
CA LEU A 1003 22.51 32.34 54.13
C LEU A 1003 22.25 32.63 52.64
N GLY A 1004 22.88 31.85 51.75
CA GLY A 1004 22.80 32.00 50.31
C GLY A 1004 21.60 31.29 49.68
N ARG A 1005 21.47 31.39 48.35
CA ARG A 1005 20.43 30.68 47.60
C ARG A 1005 20.74 29.18 47.53
N VAL A 1006 19.70 28.37 47.72
CA VAL A 1006 19.76 26.89 47.71
C VAL A 1006 18.55 26.36 46.95
N ILE A 1007 18.71 25.30 46.18
CA ILE A 1007 17.62 24.64 45.45
C ILE A 1007 17.55 23.19 45.91
N VAL A 1008 16.34 22.71 46.19
CA VAL A 1008 16.08 21.32 46.60
C VAL A 1008 14.98 20.71 45.75
N SER A 1009 15.09 19.40 45.50
CA SER A 1009 13.99 18.60 44.99
C SER A 1009 13.74 17.36 45.85
N GLY A 1010 12.49 16.91 45.84
CA GLY A 1010 12.10 15.57 46.24
C GLY A 1010 11.58 14.80 45.04
N ASP A 1011 10.86 13.70 45.29
CA ASP A 1011 10.32 12.85 44.23
C ASP A 1011 9.24 13.57 43.38
N ASP A 1012 8.51 14.54 43.96
CA ASP A 1012 7.36 15.23 43.34
C ASP A 1012 7.38 16.78 43.46
N PHE A 1013 8.50 17.37 43.90
CA PHE A 1013 8.61 18.83 44.06
C PHE A 1013 9.98 19.39 43.73
N VAL A 1014 10.01 20.67 43.33
CA VAL A 1014 11.21 21.51 43.29
C VAL A 1014 10.93 22.82 44.06
N SER A 1015 11.83 23.21 44.96
CA SER A 1015 11.72 24.46 45.72
C SER A 1015 13.08 25.16 45.84
N ALA A 1016 13.06 26.49 45.78
CA ALA A 1016 14.24 27.32 45.92
C ALA A 1016 14.12 28.21 47.16
N PHE A 1017 15.23 28.36 47.88
CA PHE A 1017 15.41 29.34 48.94
C PHE A 1017 16.07 30.58 48.35
N ASP A 1018 15.44 31.75 48.46
CA ASP A 1018 15.94 33.02 47.90
C ASP A 1018 17.00 33.73 48.81
N GLY A 1019 17.45 33.05 49.87
CA GLY A 1019 18.24 33.62 50.96
C GLY A 1019 17.40 34.14 52.14
N THR A 1020 16.06 34.18 52.01
CA THR A 1020 15.12 34.60 53.06
C THR A 1020 13.88 33.70 53.19
N ASN A 1021 13.33 33.21 52.07
CA ASN A 1021 12.07 32.45 52.01
C ASN A 1021 12.21 31.23 51.09
N TRP A 1022 11.47 30.17 51.40
CA TRP A 1022 11.24 29.05 50.49
C TRP A 1022 10.12 29.35 49.50
N ILE A 1023 10.39 29.15 48.23
CA ILE A 1023 9.48 29.37 47.11
C ILE A 1023 9.34 28.06 46.32
N ASN A 1024 8.11 27.59 46.14
CA ASN A 1024 7.82 26.43 45.29
C ASN A 1024 7.94 26.85 43.83
N ILE A 1025 8.90 26.29 43.11
CA ILE A 1025 9.11 26.56 41.68
C ILE A 1025 8.67 25.40 40.79
N GLY A 1026 8.51 24.18 41.32
CA GLY A 1026 8.03 23.01 40.59
C GLY A 1026 6.50 22.89 40.46
N ALA A 1027 5.76 24.00 40.39
CA ALA A 1027 4.29 23.97 40.32
C ALA A 1027 3.77 23.38 38.99
N ASP A 1028 4.49 23.61 37.88
CA ASP A 1028 4.11 23.11 36.56
C ASP A 1028 4.48 21.63 36.33
N LEU A 1029 5.19 21.03 37.30
CA LEU A 1029 5.65 19.64 37.29
C LEU A 1029 4.73 18.69 38.11
N GLU A 1030 3.51 19.11 38.45
CA GLU A 1030 2.55 18.25 39.16
C GLU A 1030 2.31 16.92 38.41
N ASN A 1031 2.32 15.81 39.15
CA ASN A 1031 2.28 14.42 38.64
C ASN A 1031 3.57 13.94 37.93
N SER A 1032 4.69 14.64 38.09
CA SER A 1032 6.02 14.16 37.69
C SER A 1032 6.69 13.31 38.78
N LEU A 1033 7.59 12.43 38.37
CA LEU A 1033 8.61 11.80 39.21
C LEU A 1033 9.98 12.39 38.86
N ILE A 1034 10.55 13.16 39.78
CA ILE A 1034 11.85 13.82 39.64
C ILE A 1034 12.96 12.90 40.18
N THR A 1035 14.07 12.80 39.44
CA THR A 1035 15.20 11.93 39.78
C THR A 1035 16.49 12.71 40.03
N ASP A 1036 16.73 13.79 39.30
CA ASP A 1036 17.92 14.64 39.44
C ASP A 1036 17.63 16.12 39.11
N ILE A 1037 18.47 17.01 39.62
CA ILE A 1037 18.48 18.45 39.29
C ILE A 1037 19.92 18.94 39.11
N GLN A 1038 20.15 19.82 38.13
CA GLN A 1038 21.45 20.43 37.88
C GLN A 1038 21.33 21.91 37.51
N LEU A 1039 22.38 22.69 37.77
CA LEU A 1039 22.53 24.04 37.21
C LEU A 1039 23.49 23.98 36.03
N LEU A 1040 22.99 24.30 34.84
CA LEU A 1040 23.78 24.44 33.61
C LEU A 1040 24.03 25.92 33.31
N GLU A 1041 25.14 26.22 32.65
CA GLU A 1041 25.50 27.58 32.23
C GLU A 1041 24.99 27.87 30.81
N LEU A 1042 24.73 29.14 30.51
CA LEU A 1042 24.30 29.67 29.22
C LEU A 1042 25.46 30.38 28.51
N GLU A 1043 25.51 30.31 27.17
CA GLU A 1043 26.47 31.10 26.38
C GLU A 1043 26.24 32.61 26.57
N ASP A 1044 24.97 33.04 26.59
CA ASP A 1044 24.55 34.42 26.82
C ASP A 1044 23.66 34.55 28.07
N SER A 1045 23.78 35.65 28.80
CA SER A 1045 23.01 35.88 30.04
C SER A 1045 21.53 36.14 29.77
N ASN A 1046 20.64 35.42 30.45
CA ASN A 1046 19.20 35.63 30.39
C ASN A 1046 18.77 36.89 31.17
N ASP A 1047 18.51 37.99 30.46
CA ASP A 1047 18.04 39.27 31.02
C ASP A 1047 16.69 39.18 31.77
N LEU A 1048 15.86 38.16 31.52
CA LEU A 1048 14.61 37.94 32.26
C LEU A 1048 14.87 37.37 33.67
N ASN A 1049 16.01 36.72 33.89
CA ASN A 1049 16.39 36.21 35.19
C ASN A 1049 16.80 37.37 36.13
N ASN A 1050 15.97 37.60 37.14
CA ASN A 1050 16.16 38.62 38.16
C ASN A 1050 17.18 38.23 39.26
N GLN A 1051 17.79 37.05 39.15
CA GLN A 1051 18.73 36.43 40.10
C GLN A 1051 18.10 35.98 41.44
N SER A 1052 16.77 35.87 41.55
CA SER A 1052 16.11 35.41 42.79
C SER A 1052 16.52 33.98 43.21
N PHE A 1053 16.81 33.10 42.24
CA PHE A 1053 17.06 31.67 42.51
C PHE A 1053 18.47 31.22 42.12
N PHE A 1054 18.96 31.64 40.95
CA PHE A 1054 20.28 31.31 40.40
C PHE A 1054 20.82 32.45 39.53
N ASN A 1055 22.06 32.37 39.04
CA ASN A 1055 22.70 33.48 38.33
C ASN A 1055 22.12 33.68 36.93
N GLN A 1056 22.29 34.88 36.36
CA GLN A 1056 21.74 35.25 35.05
C GLN A 1056 22.23 34.40 33.87
N ASN A 1057 23.45 33.85 33.99
CA ASN A 1057 24.04 32.92 33.01
C ASN A 1057 23.76 31.44 33.36
N GLN A 1058 22.71 31.14 34.12
CA GLN A 1058 22.37 29.78 34.55
C GLN A 1058 20.90 29.42 34.30
N LEU A 1059 20.65 28.13 34.13
CA LEU A 1059 19.34 27.49 34.10
C LEU A 1059 19.30 26.30 35.05
N LEU A 1060 18.14 26.05 35.67
CA LEU A 1060 17.91 24.85 36.48
C LEU A 1060 17.30 23.76 35.60
N PHE A 1061 18.03 22.68 35.38
CA PHE A 1061 17.56 21.46 34.73
C PHE A 1061 16.98 20.48 35.76
N VAL A 1062 16.00 19.71 35.32
CA VAL A 1062 15.41 18.58 36.05
C VAL A 1062 15.29 17.37 35.12
N SER A 1063 15.54 16.17 35.63
CA SER A 1063 15.33 14.91 34.90
C SER A 1063 14.38 13.97 35.64
N GLY A 1064 13.74 13.07 34.91
CA GLY A 1064 12.91 12.01 35.48
C GLY A 1064 11.87 11.48 34.49
N ASN A 1065 10.70 11.14 35.02
CA ASN A 1065 9.47 10.97 34.24
C ASN A 1065 8.58 12.17 34.54
N LEU A 1066 8.51 13.14 33.61
CA LEU A 1066 7.93 14.45 33.87
C LEU A 1066 6.66 14.65 33.04
N SER A 1067 5.64 15.22 33.66
CA SER A 1067 4.39 15.65 33.03
C SER A 1067 4.33 17.17 33.06
N LEU A 1068 4.58 17.81 31.91
CA LEU A 1068 4.64 19.27 31.79
C LEU A 1068 3.55 19.76 30.84
N GLN A 1069 2.58 20.53 31.33
CA GLN A 1069 1.48 21.05 30.50
C GLN A 1069 1.88 22.37 29.82
N PRO A 1070 1.57 22.60 28.52
CA PRO A 1070 0.77 21.76 27.61
C PRO A 1070 1.60 20.74 26.79
N TYR A 1071 2.89 20.60 27.08
CA TYR A 1071 3.86 19.83 26.28
C TYR A 1071 3.66 18.31 26.32
N GLY A 1072 3.10 17.78 27.41
CA GLY A 1072 2.87 16.36 27.63
C GLY A 1072 4.00 15.71 28.42
N TYR A 1073 4.39 14.51 27.99
CA TYR A 1073 5.43 13.71 28.61
C TYR A 1073 6.83 14.18 28.18
N VAL A 1074 7.74 14.39 29.14
CA VAL A 1074 9.15 14.70 28.90
C VAL A 1074 10.08 14.02 29.92
N SER A 1075 11.34 13.78 29.54
CA SER A 1075 12.32 13.11 30.41
C SER A 1075 13.34 14.07 31.00
N ALA A 1076 13.52 15.25 30.39
CA ALA A 1076 14.18 16.39 31.00
C ALA A 1076 13.54 17.72 30.59
N ALA A 1077 13.55 18.68 31.52
CA ALA A 1077 13.03 20.03 31.36
C ALA A 1077 13.95 21.06 32.05
N TYR A 1078 13.84 22.33 31.70
CA TYR A 1078 14.59 23.42 32.34
C TYR A 1078 13.68 24.57 32.79
N PHE A 1079 14.02 25.18 33.92
CA PHE A 1079 13.36 26.36 34.44
C PHE A 1079 14.14 27.62 34.07
N ASN A 1080 13.52 28.50 33.27
CA ASN A 1080 14.14 29.72 32.73
C ASN A 1080 14.08 30.94 33.67
N SER A 1081 13.83 30.71 34.96
CA SER A 1081 13.41 31.66 36.02
C SER A 1081 11.95 32.12 35.99
N THR A 1082 11.18 31.85 34.92
CA THR A 1082 9.78 32.25 34.78
C THR A 1082 8.81 31.11 34.49
N SER A 1083 9.21 30.14 33.66
CA SER A 1083 8.46 28.94 33.27
C SER A 1083 9.37 27.73 33.18
N TRP A 1084 8.78 26.54 33.29
CA TRP A 1084 9.42 25.29 32.88
C TRP A 1084 9.17 25.05 31.40
N GLU A 1085 10.24 24.74 30.67
CA GLU A 1085 10.22 24.41 29.25
C GLU A 1085 10.81 23.00 29.03
N PRO A 1086 10.33 22.26 28.01
CA PRO A 1086 10.80 20.91 27.73
C PRO A 1086 12.19 20.93 27.07
N TYR A 1087 13.00 19.90 27.30
CA TYR A 1087 14.32 19.77 26.65
C TYR A 1087 14.50 18.47 25.88
N LEU A 1088 14.21 17.33 26.52
CA LEU A 1088 14.36 16.02 25.88
C LEU A 1088 13.26 15.04 26.28
N VAL A 1089 12.96 14.11 25.37
CA VAL A 1089 12.10 12.94 25.59
C VAL A 1089 12.92 11.68 25.35
N ALA A 1090 12.85 10.73 26.27
CA ALA A 1090 13.51 9.43 26.18
C ALA A 1090 12.46 8.32 26.17
N THR A 1091 12.73 7.24 25.45
CA THR A 1091 11.79 6.10 25.29
C THR A 1091 12.49 4.76 25.36
N LYS A 1092 11.75 3.74 25.78
CA LYS A 1092 12.25 2.37 25.96
C LYS A 1092 11.21 1.40 25.39
N GLY A 1093 11.60 0.57 24.43
CA GLY A 1093 10.68 -0.35 23.78
C GLY A 1093 9.56 0.38 23.05
N LYS A 1094 8.38 0.45 23.68
CA LYS A 1094 7.21 1.19 23.21
C LYS A 1094 6.73 2.27 24.19
N ASP A 1095 7.42 2.39 25.32
CA ASP A 1095 6.98 3.13 26.49
C ASP A 1095 7.84 4.39 26.74
N GLU A 1096 7.29 5.26 27.56
CA GLU A 1096 7.95 6.43 28.16
C GLU A 1096 9.10 5.98 29.07
N ALA A 1097 10.25 6.67 29.04
CA ALA A 1097 11.45 6.27 29.78
C ALA A 1097 12.11 7.41 30.58
N SER A 1098 12.39 7.14 31.85
CA SER A 1098 13.02 8.12 32.74
C SER A 1098 14.50 8.29 32.41
N VAL A 1099 14.96 9.54 32.37
CA VAL A 1099 16.38 9.86 32.61
C VAL A 1099 16.58 9.87 34.11
N SER A 1100 17.52 9.06 34.61
CA SER A 1100 17.80 8.83 36.04
C SER A 1100 18.77 9.86 36.63
N SER A 1101 19.72 10.37 35.83
CA SER A 1101 20.62 11.46 36.25
C SER A 1101 21.25 12.23 35.08
N ILE A 1102 21.74 13.43 35.41
CA ILE A 1102 22.47 14.31 34.48
C ILE A 1102 23.95 14.28 34.85
N PHE A 1103 24.75 13.57 34.07
CA PHE A 1103 26.18 13.47 34.24
C PHE A 1103 26.88 14.72 33.72
N MET A 1104 27.41 15.52 34.65
CA MET A 1104 28.06 16.80 34.34
C MET A 1104 29.42 16.66 33.64
N ASN A 1105 30.00 15.47 33.46
CA ASN A 1105 31.27 15.27 32.72
C ASN A 1105 32.41 16.27 33.05
N LYS A 1106 32.50 16.68 34.31
CA LYS A 1106 33.57 17.53 34.86
C LYS A 1106 33.80 17.23 36.33
N ASP A 1107 34.95 17.66 36.86
CA ASP A 1107 35.26 17.55 38.28
C ASP A 1107 34.33 18.46 39.12
N ILE A 1108 33.52 17.82 39.96
CA ILE A 1108 32.63 18.46 40.95
C ILE A 1108 33.02 18.13 42.40
N SER A 1109 34.16 17.46 42.62
CA SER A 1109 34.58 16.92 43.92
C SER A 1109 34.67 17.98 45.03
N ASN A 1110 35.03 19.23 44.69
CA ASN A 1110 35.13 20.35 45.63
C ASN A 1110 33.81 20.63 46.39
N LEU A 1111 32.64 20.32 45.81
CA LEU A 1111 31.33 20.49 46.47
C LEU A 1111 31.11 19.51 47.65
N TYR A 1112 31.96 18.50 47.75
CA TYR A 1112 31.90 17.37 48.67
C TYR A 1112 33.11 17.29 49.63
N ILE A 1113 34.02 18.28 49.59
CA ILE A 1113 35.22 18.33 50.43
C ILE A 1113 35.14 19.57 51.32
N SER A 1114 35.15 19.37 52.64
CA SER A 1114 35.14 20.46 53.62
C SER A 1114 36.33 21.39 53.45
N GLY A 1115 36.11 22.71 53.54
CA GLY A 1115 37.18 23.71 53.43
C GLY A 1115 37.75 23.89 52.01
N ALA A 1116 37.23 23.18 51.01
CA ALA A 1116 37.53 23.45 49.61
C ALA A 1116 36.98 24.83 49.22
N SER A 1117 37.82 25.66 48.58
CA SER A 1117 37.38 26.98 48.15
C SER A 1117 36.56 26.87 46.87
N ASN A 1118 35.25 27.12 46.97
CA ASN A 1118 34.31 27.13 45.84
C ASN A 1118 34.53 28.34 44.91
N SER A 1119 35.69 28.42 44.26
CA SER A 1119 35.95 29.33 43.15
C SER A 1119 35.63 28.65 41.82
N ILE A 1120 34.36 28.69 41.42
CA ILE A 1120 33.95 28.29 40.07
C ILE A 1120 34.52 29.32 39.08
N SER A 1121 35.64 28.95 38.46
CA SER A 1121 36.34 29.70 37.41
C SER A 1121 37.25 28.71 36.68
N PRO A 1122 37.37 28.78 35.34
CA PRO A 1122 38.01 27.72 34.56
C PRO A 1122 39.50 27.58 34.90
N VAL A 1123 39.85 26.47 35.54
CA VAL A 1123 41.23 26.12 35.88
C VAL A 1123 41.88 25.50 34.64
N SER A 1124 42.69 26.29 33.93
CA SER A 1124 43.59 25.74 32.91
C SER A 1124 44.56 24.75 33.54
N SER A 1125 44.59 23.51 33.03
CA SER A 1125 45.40 22.40 33.53
C SER A 1125 46.89 22.74 33.65
N SER A 1126 47.56 22.14 34.64
CA SER A 1126 48.97 22.43 34.93
C SER A 1126 49.82 21.16 35.04
N SER A 1127 50.99 21.18 34.39
CA SER A 1127 52.01 20.12 34.46
C SER A 1127 53.39 20.75 34.74
N PRO A 1128 54.31 20.07 35.44
CA PRO A 1128 55.41 20.76 36.12
C PRO A 1128 56.74 20.91 35.32
N THR A 1129 57.26 22.14 35.30
CA THR A 1129 58.70 22.55 35.30
C THR A 1129 59.55 22.39 34.01
N PRO A 1130 60.72 23.08 33.89
CA PRO A 1130 60.89 24.54 34.07
C PRO A 1130 61.87 25.20 33.04
N SER A 1131 61.55 26.40 32.49
CA SER A 1131 62.58 27.41 32.16
C SER A 1131 62.04 28.77 31.70
N SER A 1132 62.47 29.84 32.39
CA SER A 1132 62.75 31.22 31.93
C SER A 1132 61.72 32.07 31.15
N GLU A 1133 61.62 33.32 31.63
CA GLU A 1133 61.04 34.54 31.02
C GLU A 1133 59.52 34.75 31.08
N SER A 1134 59.15 35.58 32.05
CA SER A 1134 57.81 36.11 32.31
C SER A 1134 57.25 36.96 31.17
N LYS A 1135 56.07 36.59 30.66
CA LYS A 1135 55.18 37.49 29.91
C LYS A 1135 53.80 37.53 30.55
N GLU A 1136 53.55 38.58 31.32
CA GLU A 1136 52.20 38.95 31.75
C GLU A 1136 51.29 39.14 30.52
N ARG A 1137 50.29 38.29 30.31
CA ARG A 1137 49.15 38.60 29.45
C ARG A 1137 48.15 39.48 30.21
N LYS A 1138 48.47 40.75 30.37
CA LYS A 1138 47.47 41.78 30.65
C LYS A 1138 46.44 41.79 29.52
N SER A 1139 45.15 41.87 29.86
CA SER A 1139 44.08 42.02 28.89
C SER A 1139 44.34 43.26 28.02
N LYS A 1140 44.53 43.04 26.71
CA LYS A 1140 44.69 44.13 25.75
C LYS A 1140 43.34 44.76 25.46
N LYS A 1141 42.88 45.64 26.36
CA LYS A 1141 41.89 46.64 25.98
C LYS A 1141 42.52 47.50 24.88
N MET A 1142 41.91 47.50 23.70
CA MET A 1142 42.39 48.28 22.56
C MET A 1142 42.28 49.77 22.89
N ASP A 1143 43.34 50.52 22.60
CA ASP A 1143 43.44 51.93 22.98
C ASP A 1143 42.30 52.74 22.36
N ARG A 1144 41.72 53.70 23.11
CA ARG A 1144 40.49 54.42 22.69
C ARG A 1144 40.64 55.11 21.33
N GLY A 1145 41.86 55.52 20.96
CA GLY A 1145 42.15 56.09 19.64
C GLY A 1145 41.95 55.11 18.47
N PHE A 1146 42.22 53.82 18.66
CA PHE A 1146 41.95 52.79 17.65
C PHE A 1146 40.46 52.48 17.51
N ILE A 1147 39.70 52.49 18.61
CA ILE A 1147 38.24 52.32 18.58
C ILE A 1147 37.59 53.47 17.78
N VAL A 1148 38.05 54.71 17.98
CA VAL A 1148 37.58 55.87 17.21
C VAL A 1148 37.99 55.79 15.73
N LEU A 1149 39.20 55.31 15.42
CA LEU A 1149 39.62 55.13 14.02
C LEU A 1149 38.85 54.02 13.29
N ILE A 1150 38.58 52.89 13.95
CA ILE A 1150 37.83 51.78 13.36
C ILE A 1150 36.35 52.15 13.18
N SER A 1151 35.73 52.82 14.16
CA SER A 1151 34.35 53.31 14.00
C SER A 1151 34.23 54.42 12.95
N LEU A 1152 35.23 55.30 12.80
CA LEU A 1152 35.31 56.26 11.69
C LEU A 1152 35.47 55.56 10.33
N ALA A 1153 36.32 54.53 10.25
CA ALA A 1153 36.53 53.76 9.02
C ALA A 1153 35.28 52.97 8.61
N LEU A 1154 34.60 52.33 9.55
CA LEU A 1154 33.33 51.64 9.33
C LEU A 1154 32.22 52.63 8.94
N SER A 1155 32.14 53.80 9.56
CA SER A 1155 31.18 54.85 9.18
C SER A 1155 31.45 55.41 7.77
N ALA A 1156 32.72 55.64 7.41
CA ALA A 1156 33.09 56.04 6.05
C ALA A 1156 32.81 54.94 5.01
N GLY A 1157 32.99 53.67 5.40
CA GLY A 1157 32.66 52.49 4.61
C GLY A 1157 31.16 52.36 4.34
N THR A 1158 30.32 52.44 5.38
CA THR A 1158 28.86 52.35 5.24
C THR A 1158 28.28 53.53 4.47
N ILE A 1159 28.78 54.75 4.67
CA ILE A 1159 28.38 55.92 3.86
C ILE A 1159 28.77 55.75 2.39
N SER A 1160 29.97 55.23 2.11
CA SER A 1160 30.41 54.96 0.73
C SER A 1160 29.59 53.85 0.08
N PHE A 1161 29.24 52.80 0.82
CA PHE A 1161 28.41 51.70 0.36
C PHE A 1161 26.96 52.15 0.07
N LEU A 1162 26.33 52.88 0.98
CA LEU A 1162 25.01 53.50 0.77
C LEU A 1162 25.03 54.50 -0.40
N GLY A 1163 26.12 55.25 -0.57
CA GLY A 1163 26.33 56.11 -1.74
C GLY A 1163 26.43 55.33 -3.06
N ALA A 1164 27.13 54.19 -3.07
CA ALA A 1164 27.25 53.31 -4.23
C ALA A 1164 25.91 52.63 -4.58
N VAL A 1165 25.17 52.14 -3.59
CA VAL A 1165 23.81 51.58 -3.77
C VAL A 1165 22.85 52.65 -4.27
N GLY A 1166 22.89 53.87 -3.72
CA GLY A 1166 22.09 55.00 -4.19
C GLY A 1166 22.43 55.42 -5.63
N ALA A 1167 23.71 55.40 -6.00
CA ALA A 1167 24.16 55.65 -7.37
C ALA A 1167 23.71 54.55 -8.34
N LEU A 1168 23.80 53.27 -7.95
CA LEU A 1168 23.28 52.14 -8.72
C LEU A 1168 21.76 52.25 -8.93
N PHE A 1169 21.00 52.64 -7.90
CA PHE A 1169 19.55 52.83 -7.99
C PHE A 1169 19.16 54.02 -8.89
N LEU A 1170 19.98 55.07 -8.93
CA LEU A 1170 19.80 56.20 -9.86
C LEU A 1170 20.19 55.86 -11.30
N PHE A 1171 21.11 54.91 -11.51
CA PHE A 1171 21.47 54.42 -12.85
C PHE A 1171 20.53 53.33 -13.39
N SER A 1172 19.99 52.45 -12.53
CA SER A 1172 19.05 51.40 -12.96
C SER A 1172 17.68 51.93 -13.35
N LYS A 1173 17.28 53.11 -12.82
CA LYS A 1173 15.94 53.69 -13.04
C LYS A 1173 15.86 54.67 -14.22
N LYS A 1174 16.59 54.41 -15.31
CA LYS A 1174 16.60 55.25 -16.53
C LYS A 1174 16.29 54.53 -17.85
N SER A 1175 15.27 53.67 -17.81
CA SER A 1175 14.39 53.23 -18.91
C SER A 1175 13.15 52.66 -18.21
N HIS A 1176 11.90 53.12 -18.36
CA HIS A 1176 11.20 53.77 -19.48
C HIS A 1176 10.18 54.80 -18.91
N ASP A 1177 9.65 55.79 -19.63
CA ASP A 1177 9.95 56.26 -20.99
C ASP A 1177 9.63 57.76 -21.16
N TYR A 1178 9.95 58.34 -22.33
CA TYR A 1178 9.40 59.61 -22.82
C TYR A 1178 9.32 59.62 -24.35
N THR A 1179 8.10 59.59 -24.90
CA THR A 1179 7.84 59.71 -26.34
C THR A 1179 8.10 61.14 -26.85
N PRO A 1180 8.97 61.33 -27.87
CA PRO A 1180 9.07 62.61 -28.58
C PRO A 1180 8.12 62.61 -29.79
N ILE A 1181 7.29 63.65 -29.87
CA ILE A 1181 6.56 63.98 -31.11
C ILE A 1181 7.55 64.60 -32.12
N GLU A 1182 7.43 64.24 -33.39
CA GLU A 1182 8.33 64.63 -34.49
C GLU A 1182 8.60 66.14 -34.61
N PRO A 1183 9.75 66.49 -35.21
CA PRO A 1183 9.66 67.29 -36.43
C PRO A 1183 10.46 66.73 -37.62
N ARG A 1184 9.70 66.29 -38.63
CA ARG A 1184 9.91 66.40 -40.09
C ARG A 1184 11.23 67.00 -40.64
N VAL A 1185 11.84 66.20 -41.52
CA VAL A 1185 12.40 66.54 -42.85
C VAL A 1185 13.71 67.34 -42.95
N ASN A 1186 14.76 66.66 -43.43
CA ASN A 1186 15.42 66.94 -44.72
C ASN A 1186 16.25 65.69 -45.11
N GLU A 1187 15.89 64.93 -46.15
CA GLU A 1187 16.15 65.16 -47.59
C GLU A 1187 17.59 64.88 -48.03
N THR A 1188 17.72 64.13 -49.14
CA THR A 1188 18.92 63.82 -49.92
C THR A 1188 20.01 62.98 -49.22
N GLU A 1189 20.71 62.06 -49.87
CA GLU A 1189 20.76 61.72 -51.30
C GLU A 1189 21.01 60.21 -51.51
N MET A 1190 20.64 59.71 -52.69
CA MET A 1190 21.03 58.38 -53.17
C MET A 1190 22.54 58.32 -53.38
N LEU A 1191 23.17 57.15 -53.20
CA LEU A 1191 24.15 56.55 -54.12
C LEU A 1191 24.70 55.23 -53.56
N ASP A 1192 24.34 54.13 -54.23
CA ASP A 1192 25.16 52.95 -54.57
C ASP A 1192 25.96 52.19 -53.49
N THR A 1193 25.99 50.85 -53.45
CA THR A 1193 25.44 49.83 -54.37
C THR A 1193 25.23 48.49 -53.65
N VAL A 1194 24.25 47.71 -54.10
CA VAL A 1194 24.16 46.26 -53.82
C VAL A 1194 24.23 45.51 -55.14
N PRO A 1195 25.17 44.57 -55.30
CA PRO A 1195 25.05 43.47 -56.24
C PRO A 1195 24.98 42.09 -55.53
N PRO A 1196 24.34 41.08 -56.15
CA PRO A 1196 23.23 40.44 -55.44
C PRO A 1196 23.11 38.92 -55.61
N GLU A 1197 23.41 38.14 -54.58
CA GLU A 1197 23.06 36.71 -54.52
C GLU A 1197 22.36 36.40 -53.18
N GLY A 1198 21.10 36.85 -53.11
CA GLY A 1198 20.14 36.36 -52.12
C GLY A 1198 19.25 35.24 -52.70
N LEU A 1199 18.23 34.87 -51.92
CA LEU A 1199 17.18 33.90 -52.24
C LEU A 1199 17.61 32.42 -52.30
N LEU A 1200 17.45 31.72 -51.18
CA LEU A 1200 16.33 30.80 -50.89
C LEU A 1200 16.40 30.48 -49.37
N LYS A 1201 15.47 30.84 -48.49
CA LYS A 1201 13.99 30.68 -48.45
C LYS A 1201 13.58 29.26 -48.03
N HIS A 1202 12.67 29.22 -47.04
CA HIS A 1202 11.89 28.06 -46.59
C HIS A 1202 11.85 26.86 -47.54
N ILE A 1203 12.42 25.75 -47.07
CA ILE A 1203 11.63 24.54 -46.79
C ILE A 1203 11.39 24.55 -45.27
#